data_AF-A0A3L7W421-F1
#
_entry.id   AF-A0A3L7W421-F1
#
_cell.length_a   1.000
_cell.length_b   1.000
_cell.length_c   1.000
_cell.angle_alpha   90.00
_cell.angle_beta   90.00
_cell.angle_gamma   90.00
#
_symmetry.space_group_name_H-M   'P 1'
#
loop_
_entity.id
_entity.type
_entity.pdbx_description
1 polymer ?
#
loop_
_entity_poly.entity_id
_entity_poly.type
_entity_poly.pdbx_seq_one_letter_code
_entity_poly.pdbx_strand_id
1 'polypeptide(L)'
;MTHKNHLWFSIIFIALGYVLFGTTAHPTDTVNIHDNNSLVGFFDIEHQQQSERVFRWAKPDAQIIVPHRLVGLVMIDYVATAAQQPTTLTLTSNQHTIARHVVQPGQFRMYHILGNIPWQSANSNTQITLNSDHVVHANKRTLTVAISQFRIHAHTPFVPPNITLWPVVALVLLTIVSSYVWKQTPRTIILLYTGHSIGLLLIWWFMELSHWVLPWYIVGVAIYAVIPWIDNRFHLATSLLNALVSLLNASWRYHLLILVSLVLVYLGIMWLIMTQLLPIKIQMLQFWGTLIIICMLGISLTRFIQRYRTTHGATTHHYRRDIDGIRTIAVLSVVVYHFFPDVLPGGFIGVDIFFVISGFLITQNILTQHALQRFSMRDFYERRIRRILPALSVVLIATSVIAWISLYLSEFRDLGSNVIASVGFFNNIHLYYSSLNYFADFAVRQPLLHLWSLGIEEQFYIFWPLLISMLVRHPRWQAMILASIVMVSFAINIIDIQFHPEATFYLLPSRLWQLACGGILAHVIYGQNTHTLPRSLANILAITGLAIIAICVGIYNEKLNYPGWYALFPTMAAVLLIAAGSHAWSNRTILAHPIIVWVGLISYPLYLWHWPLLSFATFLAEFWLTPIIKVGILVLSIILSAGTYYFIEQPIRFGRYKNLSAWNILAVFVSIGGLGWLMQSKLVPVLAKIDPQNITQLMPDHKCDRLFRNAELPLQSYCYVDRPPETPITHTNIVIGDSHAGRIVIGLVTTDPHSAIYGYITNGCMPISNFIRFKNNSTQSICNAQEFANGLQVVRQTVLASETPTTIYLVGRYSLINGHGINTSNRNSTRYQAPNVTHIPTEAEVDAHFQAGLAQTLDTLTTLPHTRVVFVDQVPEMSFTPLNCMRASQLFNISGHCVISQQRVQAHFARYQRLVSTVLQTRPQVLRYQPMDILCTAGVCTALGDNQSLLYKDDHHLNDNGSILVTRHMLARITDSP
;
A
#
# COMPACT_ATOMS: atom_id res chain seq x y z
N MET A 1 6.95 -5.53 48.40
CA MET A 1 6.99 -4.37 47.47
C MET A 1 5.56 -4.00 47.15
N THR A 2 5.19 -2.80 47.59
CA THR A 2 3.84 -2.35 47.92
C THR A 2 3.08 -1.77 46.72
N HIS A 3 1.76 -1.59 46.88
CA HIS A 3 0.71 -0.94 46.07
C HIS A 3 1.08 -0.11 44.81
N LYS A 4 2.27 0.51 44.74
CA LYS A 4 2.77 1.24 43.57
C LYS A 4 2.89 0.35 42.32
N ASN A 5 3.25 -0.93 42.43
CA ASN A 5 3.41 -1.81 41.27
C ASN A 5 2.09 -2.17 40.57
N HIS A 6 0.97 -2.14 41.30
CA HIS A 6 -0.35 -2.43 40.73
C HIS A 6 -0.95 -1.24 39.99
N LEU A 7 -0.65 -0.01 40.45
CA LEU A 7 -1.01 1.22 39.75
C LEU A 7 -0.24 1.32 38.41
N TRP A 8 1.05 0.96 38.40
CA TRP A 8 1.85 0.86 37.18
C TRP A 8 1.33 -0.21 36.22
N PHE A 9 0.85 -1.36 36.70
CA PHE A 9 0.25 -2.41 35.87
C PHE A 9 -1.00 -1.91 35.13
N SER A 10 -1.88 -1.18 35.83
CA SER A 10 -3.08 -0.59 35.23
C SER A 10 -2.75 0.53 34.25
N ILE A 11 -1.78 1.40 34.58
CA ILE A 11 -1.33 2.48 33.70
C ILE A 11 -0.65 1.93 32.44
N ILE A 12 0.16 0.87 32.55
CA ILE A 12 0.83 0.23 31.41
C ILE A 12 -0.16 -0.52 30.53
N PHE A 13 -1.20 -1.17 31.09
CA PHE A 13 -2.24 -1.81 30.28
C PHE A 13 -3.14 -0.80 29.57
N ILE A 14 -3.44 0.33 30.22
CA ILE A 14 -4.17 1.46 29.59
C ILE A 14 -3.29 2.12 28.51
N ALA A 15 -1.98 2.26 28.74
CA ALA A 15 -1.02 2.76 27.75
C ALA A 15 -0.80 1.77 26.59
N LEU A 16 -0.75 0.46 26.84
CA LEU A 16 -0.71 -0.57 25.79
C LEU A 16 -2.02 -0.62 25.00
N GLY A 17 -3.16 -0.38 25.64
CA GLY A 17 -4.43 -0.17 24.95
C GLY A 17 -4.38 1.08 24.05
N TYR A 18 -3.83 2.18 24.55
CA TYR A 18 -3.69 3.42 23.76
C TYR A 18 -2.67 3.30 22.61
N VAL A 19 -1.61 2.50 22.77
CA VAL A 19 -0.56 2.31 21.75
C VAL A 19 -0.94 1.23 20.72
N LEU A 20 -1.65 0.16 21.13
CA LEU A 20 -2.12 -0.89 20.22
C LEU A 20 -3.38 -0.50 19.43
N PHE A 21 -4.18 0.44 19.94
CA PHE A 21 -5.43 0.88 19.28
C PHE A 21 -5.42 2.36 18.87
N GLY A 22 -4.29 3.06 19.00
CA GLY A 22 -4.16 4.50 18.72
C GLY A 22 -3.88 4.89 17.27
N THR A 23 -3.89 3.96 16.29
CA THR A 23 -3.62 4.30 14.88
C THR A 23 -4.49 3.55 13.86
N THR A 24 -5.71 3.15 14.22
CA THR A 24 -6.73 2.98 13.18
C THR A 24 -7.34 4.34 12.90
N ALA A 25 -6.68 5.10 12.02
CA ALA A 25 -7.34 6.24 11.38
C ALA A 25 -8.53 5.68 10.59
N HIS A 26 -9.73 5.82 11.17
CA HIS A 26 -10.96 5.63 10.41
C HIS A 26 -11.03 6.67 9.28
N PRO A 27 -11.76 6.38 8.19
CA PRO A 27 -11.77 7.22 7.00
C PRO A 27 -12.07 8.67 7.37
N THR A 28 -11.31 9.58 6.78
CA THR A 28 -11.60 11.01 6.80
C THR A 28 -12.93 11.24 6.10
N ASP A 29 -13.98 11.61 6.85
CA ASP A 29 -15.22 12.10 6.26
C ASP A 29 -14.94 13.48 5.68
N THR A 30 -14.59 13.47 4.39
CA THR A 30 -14.42 14.69 3.61
C THR A 30 -15.79 15.09 3.10
N VAL A 31 -16.43 16.06 3.76
CA VAL A 31 -17.62 16.70 3.20
C VAL A 31 -17.15 17.66 2.11
N ASN A 32 -17.14 17.17 0.88
CA ASN A 32 -16.88 18.03 -0.26
C ASN A 32 -17.99 19.07 -0.34
N ILE A 33 -17.62 20.36 -0.38
CA ILE A 33 -18.59 21.47 -0.43
C ILE A 33 -19.37 21.51 -1.77
N HIS A 34 -19.07 20.57 -2.66
CA HIS A 34 -19.78 20.30 -3.91
C HIS A 34 -21.01 19.41 -3.73
N ASP A 35 -21.15 18.71 -2.61
CA ASP A 35 -22.32 17.87 -2.34
C ASP A 35 -23.47 18.74 -1.83
N ASN A 36 -24.42 19.07 -2.71
CA ASN A 36 -25.60 19.88 -2.38
C ASN A 36 -26.47 19.24 -1.30
N ASN A 37 -26.42 17.93 -1.10
CA ASN A 37 -27.24 17.24 -0.11
C ASN A 37 -26.71 17.42 1.32
N SER A 38 -25.48 17.92 1.47
CA SER A 38 -24.81 18.11 2.76
C SER A 38 -24.73 19.57 3.21
N LEU A 39 -25.31 20.52 2.46
CA LEU A 39 -25.15 21.95 2.70
C LEU A 39 -26.50 22.69 2.68
N VAL A 40 -26.82 23.37 3.78
CA VAL A 40 -28.04 24.20 3.91
C VAL A 40 -27.64 25.64 4.18
N GLY A 41 -28.25 26.60 3.48
CA GLY A 41 -27.94 28.03 3.68
C GLY A 41 -26.63 28.50 3.03
N PHE A 42 -26.03 27.69 2.15
CA PHE A 42 -24.95 28.09 1.27
C PHE A 42 -25.49 28.52 -0.08
N PHE A 43 -24.83 29.46 -0.74
CA PHE A 43 -25.14 29.81 -2.11
C PHE A 43 -23.88 29.84 -2.95
N ASP A 44 -24.01 29.29 -4.15
CA ASP A 44 -23.02 29.43 -5.20
C ASP A 44 -22.97 30.91 -5.64
N ILE A 45 -21.76 31.41 -5.82
CA ILE A 45 -21.55 32.63 -6.59
C ILE A 45 -21.19 32.19 -8.01
N GLU A 46 -21.88 32.78 -8.99
CA GLU A 46 -21.40 32.86 -10.36
C GLU A 46 -19.95 33.38 -10.36
N HIS A 47 -19.04 32.46 -10.65
CA HIS A 47 -17.64 32.66 -11.03
C HIS A 47 -17.05 34.06 -10.76
N GLN A 48 -16.47 34.26 -9.58
CA GLN A 48 -15.38 35.24 -9.47
C GLN A 48 -14.09 34.59 -9.97
N GLN A 49 -13.70 35.03 -11.16
CA GLN A 49 -12.64 34.62 -12.10
C GLN A 49 -11.20 34.37 -11.58
N GLN A 50 -10.92 34.19 -10.28
CA GLN A 50 -9.54 34.25 -9.78
C GLN A 50 -9.07 33.18 -8.78
N SER A 51 -9.85 32.15 -8.44
CA SER A 51 -9.32 31.04 -7.63
C SER A 51 -9.77 29.66 -8.10
N GLU A 52 -8.81 28.74 -8.26
CA GLU A 52 -8.99 27.31 -8.62
C GLU A 52 -9.77 26.48 -7.57
N ARG A 53 -10.45 27.14 -6.63
CA ARG A 53 -11.25 26.47 -5.60
C ARG A 53 -12.67 26.99 -5.71
N VAL A 54 -13.62 26.10 -5.97
CA VAL A 54 -15.04 26.45 -5.81
C VAL A 54 -15.25 26.77 -4.34
N PHE A 55 -15.72 27.99 -4.08
CA PHE A 55 -16.05 28.45 -2.74
C PHE A 55 -17.51 28.84 -2.69
N ARG A 56 -18.16 28.50 -1.57
CA ARG A 56 -19.54 28.89 -1.32
C ARG A 56 -19.58 29.92 -0.22
N TRP A 57 -20.44 30.91 -0.39
CA TRP A 57 -20.71 31.85 0.68
C TRP A 57 -21.75 31.25 1.63
N ALA A 58 -21.41 31.25 2.91
CA ALA A 58 -22.33 30.91 3.97
C ALA A 58 -23.24 32.12 4.24
N LYS A 59 -24.55 31.87 4.37
CA LYS A 59 -25.46 32.78 5.09
C LYS A 59 -25.16 32.71 6.60
N PRO A 60 -25.63 33.70 7.39
CA PRO A 60 -25.81 33.49 8.83
C PRO A 60 -26.61 32.20 9.06
N ASP A 61 -26.16 31.38 10.00
CA ASP A 61 -26.77 30.09 10.37
C ASP A 61 -26.70 29.00 9.28
N ALA A 62 -25.79 29.10 8.31
CA ALA A 62 -25.57 28.03 7.33
C ALA A 62 -25.18 26.72 8.04
N GLN A 63 -25.67 25.58 7.55
CA GLN A 63 -25.46 24.27 8.15
C GLN A 63 -24.71 23.32 7.22
N ILE A 64 -23.72 22.63 7.77
CA ILE A 64 -23.04 21.49 7.15
C ILE A 64 -23.59 20.22 7.80
N ILE A 65 -24.18 19.35 6.98
CA ILE A 65 -24.78 18.08 7.39
C ILE A 65 -23.77 16.97 7.12
N VAL A 66 -23.26 16.35 8.18
CA VAL A 66 -22.40 15.17 8.09
C VAL A 66 -23.29 13.91 8.13
N PRO A 67 -23.22 13.01 7.14
CA PRO A 67 -24.12 11.86 7.00
C PRO A 67 -23.95 10.76 8.06
N HIS A 68 -23.13 10.99 9.09
CA HIS A 68 -22.84 10.09 10.18
C HIS A 68 -22.81 10.83 11.52
N ARG A 69 -22.97 10.10 12.62
CA ARG A 69 -23.01 10.65 13.98
C ARG A 69 -21.59 10.94 14.47
N LEU A 70 -21.26 12.21 14.69
CA LEU A 70 -20.02 12.63 15.33
C LEU A 70 -20.27 12.99 16.79
N VAL A 71 -19.46 12.47 17.70
CA VAL A 71 -19.47 12.80 19.13
C VAL A 71 -18.03 12.80 19.64
N GLY A 72 -17.67 13.77 20.47
CA GLY A 72 -16.34 13.87 21.09
C GLY A 72 -15.40 14.85 20.39
N LEU A 73 -14.10 14.64 20.61
CA LEU A 73 -13.05 15.54 20.13
C LEU A 73 -12.83 15.37 18.62
N VAL A 74 -12.94 16.46 17.87
CA VAL A 74 -12.79 16.49 16.42
C VAL A 74 -11.76 17.53 15.99
N MET A 75 -10.99 17.23 14.95
CA MET A 75 -10.17 18.19 14.21
C MET A 75 -10.97 18.64 13.00
N ILE A 76 -11.21 19.94 12.86
CA ILE A 76 -11.96 20.53 11.77
C ILE A 76 -10.98 21.34 10.92
N ASP A 77 -10.81 20.89 9.68
CA ASP A 77 -9.94 21.52 8.69
C ASP A 77 -10.80 22.20 7.65
N TYR A 78 -10.74 23.54 7.57
CA TYR A 78 -11.47 24.24 6.53
C TYR A 78 -10.66 25.36 5.91
N VAL A 79 -10.94 25.64 4.64
CA VAL A 79 -10.33 26.74 3.91
C VAL A 79 -11.37 27.83 3.75
N ALA A 80 -11.10 29.02 4.30
CA ALA A 80 -12.04 30.13 4.28
C ALA A 80 -11.37 31.50 4.09
N THR A 81 -12.16 32.50 3.68
CA THR A 81 -11.83 33.92 3.70
C THR A 81 -13.05 34.74 4.14
N ALA A 82 -12.81 35.81 4.91
CA ALA A 82 -13.87 36.77 5.26
C ALA A 82 -14.10 37.76 4.11
N ALA A 83 -15.27 38.39 4.08
CA ALA A 83 -15.68 39.27 2.98
C ALA A 83 -14.89 40.58 2.89
N GLN A 84 -14.83 41.34 3.98
CA GLN A 84 -14.25 42.70 3.97
C GLN A 84 -13.35 42.97 5.18
N GLN A 85 -13.74 42.48 6.36
CA GLN A 85 -12.99 42.64 7.61
C GLN A 85 -12.85 41.29 8.33
N PRO A 86 -11.92 41.16 9.29
CA PRO A 86 -11.81 39.94 10.08
C PRO A 86 -13.14 39.61 10.77
N THR A 87 -13.59 38.36 10.64
CA THR A 87 -14.90 37.89 11.13
C THR A 87 -14.69 36.67 12.03
N THR A 88 -15.25 36.68 13.24
CA THR A 88 -15.22 35.51 14.13
C THR A 88 -16.29 34.52 13.71
N LEU A 89 -15.83 33.38 13.19
CA LEU A 89 -16.67 32.24 12.86
C LEU A 89 -16.80 31.32 14.09
N THR A 90 -18.04 31.19 14.58
CA THR A 90 -18.45 30.31 15.66
C THR A 90 -19.14 29.08 15.07
N LEU A 91 -18.51 27.93 15.20
CA LEU A 91 -19.09 26.65 14.81
C LEU A 91 -19.92 26.12 15.98
N THR A 92 -21.19 25.80 15.74
CA THR A 92 -22.08 25.24 16.75
C THR A 92 -22.72 23.93 16.26
N SER A 93 -23.09 23.05 17.18
CA SER A 93 -23.97 21.91 16.88
C SER A 93 -24.98 21.79 18.01
N ASN A 94 -26.28 21.70 17.66
CA ASN A 94 -27.39 21.78 18.61
C ASN A 94 -27.21 22.89 19.65
N GLN A 95 -26.94 24.10 19.18
CA GLN A 95 -26.75 25.32 19.99
C GLN A 95 -25.53 25.32 20.93
N HIS A 96 -24.72 24.26 20.95
CA HIS A 96 -23.46 24.22 21.70
C HIS A 96 -22.30 24.68 20.82
N THR A 97 -21.46 25.56 21.36
CA THR A 97 -20.25 26.02 20.66
C THR A 97 -19.22 24.89 20.59
N ILE A 98 -18.91 24.46 19.37
CA ILE A 98 -17.84 23.49 19.07
C ILE A 98 -16.49 24.19 19.08
N ALA A 99 -16.39 25.33 18.37
CA ALA A 99 -15.18 26.12 18.26
C ALA A 99 -15.46 27.56 17.81
N ARG A 100 -14.54 28.48 18.11
CA ARG A 100 -14.55 29.88 17.63
C ARG A 100 -13.21 30.24 17.02
N HIS A 101 -13.22 30.93 15.89
CA HIS A 101 -11.99 31.31 15.20
C HIS A 101 -12.17 32.54 14.32
N VAL A 102 -11.16 33.42 14.29
CA VAL A 102 -11.18 34.64 13.47
C VAL A 102 -10.69 34.35 12.05
N VAL A 103 -11.58 34.48 11.08
CA VAL A 103 -11.26 34.36 9.64
C VAL A 103 -10.82 35.72 9.11
N GLN A 104 -9.68 35.75 8.41
CA GLN A 104 -9.10 36.99 7.87
C GLN A 104 -9.64 37.27 6.46
N PRO A 105 -9.80 38.53 6.04
CA PRO A 105 -10.23 38.88 4.69
C PRO A 105 -9.07 38.84 3.68
N GLY A 106 -9.42 38.72 2.38
CA GLY A 106 -8.51 38.97 1.27
C GLY A 106 -7.81 37.75 0.64
N GLN A 107 -7.69 36.61 1.35
CA GLN A 107 -7.15 35.36 0.78
C GLN A 107 -7.69 34.12 1.50
N PHE A 108 -7.95 33.04 0.74
CA PHE A 108 -8.29 31.73 1.30
C PHE A 108 -7.14 31.15 2.11
N ARG A 109 -7.35 30.98 3.42
CA ARG A 109 -6.40 30.33 4.32
C ARG A 109 -6.98 29.03 4.85
N MET A 110 -6.11 28.05 5.04
CA MET A 110 -6.46 26.80 5.71
C MET A 110 -6.42 27.02 7.23
N TYR A 111 -7.46 26.59 7.91
CA TYR A 111 -7.63 26.67 9.34
C TYR A 111 -7.78 25.25 9.89
N HIS A 112 -7.00 24.95 10.93
CA HIS A 112 -7.01 23.67 11.65
C HIS A 112 -7.53 23.93 13.06
N ILE A 113 -8.66 23.35 13.43
CA ILE A 113 -9.33 23.67 14.69
C ILE A 113 -9.73 22.43 15.45
N LEU A 114 -9.36 22.38 16.72
CA LEU A 114 -9.85 21.36 17.64
C LEU A 114 -11.22 21.79 18.20
N GLY A 115 -12.24 20.96 18.01
CA GLY A 115 -13.60 21.16 18.49
C GLY A 115 -14.09 19.99 19.33
N ASN A 116 -15.13 20.20 20.15
CA ASN A 116 -15.79 19.13 20.90
C ASN A 116 -17.29 19.11 20.57
N ILE A 117 -17.78 17.99 20.03
CA ILE A 117 -19.19 17.83 19.67
C ILE A 117 -19.92 17.11 20.82
N PRO A 118 -20.92 17.73 21.48
CA PRO A 118 -21.63 17.14 22.59
C PRO A 118 -22.52 15.96 22.16
N TRP A 119 -22.85 15.10 23.11
CA TRP A 119 -23.70 13.93 22.86
C TRP A 119 -25.15 14.33 22.51
N GLN A 120 -25.75 13.64 21.53
CA GLN A 120 -27.12 13.88 21.03
C GLN A 120 -27.95 12.57 21.03
N SER A 121 -29.28 12.63 21.20
CA SER A 121 -30.18 11.46 21.15
C SER A 121 -30.35 10.91 19.72
N ALA A 122 -30.75 9.64 19.60
CA ALA A 122 -30.53 8.81 18.40
C ALA A 122 -31.40 9.16 17.16
N ASN A 123 -30.78 9.01 15.98
CA ASN A 123 -31.33 8.99 14.59
C ASN A 123 -31.15 10.22 13.68
N SER A 124 -30.26 11.17 13.97
CA SER A 124 -30.00 12.30 13.05
C SER A 124 -28.52 12.46 12.63
N ASN A 125 -28.34 12.96 11.40
CA ASN A 125 -27.06 13.45 10.87
C ASN A 125 -26.50 14.56 11.79
N THR A 126 -25.18 14.62 11.96
CA THR A 126 -24.58 15.73 12.73
C THR A 126 -24.66 17.02 11.92
N GLN A 127 -25.39 18.00 12.45
CA GLN A 127 -25.49 19.34 11.86
C GLN A 127 -24.51 20.29 12.54
N ILE A 128 -23.67 20.95 11.75
CA ILE A 128 -22.76 22.00 12.21
C ILE A 128 -23.20 23.32 11.60
N THR A 129 -23.65 24.22 12.46
CA THR A 129 -24.11 25.55 12.10
C THR A 129 -22.96 26.55 12.21
N LEU A 130 -22.82 27.38 11.18
CA LEU A 130 -21.82 28.44 11.06
C LEU A 130 -22.43 29.78 11.42
N ASN A 131 -22.02 30.33 12.57
CA ASN A 131 -22.47 31.63 13.05
C ASN A 131 -21.32 32.63 12.97
N SER A 132 -21.59 33.85 12.54
CA SER A 132 -20.58 34.91 12.44
C SER A 132 -21.03 36.16 13.16
N ASP A 133 -20.09 36.87 13.78
CA ASP A 133 -20.29 38.16 14.45
C ASP A 133 -20.50 39.33 13.48
N HIS A 134 -19.96 39.24 12.26
CA HIS A 134 -20.09 40.26 11.22
C HIS A 134 -20.76 39.73 9.96
N VAL A 135 -21.66 40.56 9.43
CA VAL A 135 -22.51 40.24 8.28
C VAL A 135 -22.43 41.39 7.28
N VAL A 136 -22.11 41.08 6.02
CA VAL A 136 -21.98 42.05 4.93
C VAL A 136 -23.15 41.90 3.96
N HIS A 137 -23.83 42.99 3.62
CA HIS A 137 -24.89 42.99 2.63
C HIS A 137 -24.34 43.41 1.26
N ALA A 138 -24.35 42.51 0.28
CA ALA A 138 -24.00 42.83 -1.11
C ALA A 138 -25.03 42.22 -2.07
N ASN A 139 -25.50 42.99 -3.07
CA ASN A 139 -26.47 42.56 -4.08
C ASN A 139 -27.72 41.85 -3.50
N LYS A 140 -28.36 42.43 -2.48
CA LYS A 140 -29.52 41.86 -1.75
C LYS A 140 -29.25 40.51 -1.05
N ARG A 141 -28.00 40.08 -0.93
CA ARG A 141 -27.58 38.87 -0.21
C ARG A 141 -26.78 39.23 1.04
N THR A 142 -26.96 38.42 2.06
CA THR A 142 -26.35 38.57 3.38
C THR A 142 -25.21 37.55 3.49
N LEU A 143 -23.97 38.05 3.48
CA LEU A 143 -22.72 37.28 3.32
C LEU A 143 -21.91 37.34 4.62
N THR A 144 -21.27 36.23 5.00
CA THR A 144 -20.45 36.19 6.21
C THR A 144 -19.03 35.72 5.90
N VAL A 145 -18.87 34.45 5.51
CA VAL A 145 -17.58 33.83 5.19
C VAL A 145 -17.72 32.98 3.92
N ALA A 146 -16.69 33.00 3.07
CA ALA A 146 -16.58 32.09 1.94
C ALA A 146 -15.76 30.87 2.35
N ILE A 147 -16.26 29.65 2.08
CA ILE A 147 -15.60 28.39 2.44
C ILE A 147 -15.40 27.57 1.17
N SER A 148 -14.17 27.07 0.96
CA SER A 148 -13.81 26.28 -0.23
C SER A 148 -13.56 24.79 0.06
N GLN A 149 -13.14 24.45 1.28
CA GLN A 149 -13.00 23.06 1.74
C GLN A 149 -13.38 22.96 3.22
N PHE A 150 -14.00 21.86 3.62
CA PHE A 150 -14.37 21.59 5.00
C PHE A 150 -14.23 20.08 5.26
N ARG A 151 -13.36 19.69 6.20
CA ARG A 151 -13.05 18.31 6.56
C ARG A 151 -13.16 18.17 8.06
N ILE A 152 -13.66 17.02 8.51
CA ILE A 152 -13.71 16.70 9.92
C ILE A 152 -12.98 15.38 10.15
N HIS A 153 -12.05 15.41 11.09
CA HIS A 153 -11.28 14.27 11.56
C HIS A 153 -11.77 13.96 12.98
N ALA A 154 -12.52 12.89 13.16
CA ALA A 154 -12.88 12.43 14.51
C ALA A 154 -11.65 11.81 15.18
N HIS A 155 -11.21 12.36 16.30
CA HIS A 155 -10.04 11.85 17.03
C HIS A 155 -10.39 10.79 18.07
N THR A 156 -11.68 10.55 18.35
CA THR A 156 -12.12 9.54 19.30
C THR A 156 -12.83 8.38 18.61
N PRO A 157 -12.38 7.12 18.79
CA PRO A 157 -13.13 5.95 18.33
C PRO A 157 -14.41 5.82 19.17
N PHE A 158 -15.58 5.90 18.55
CA PHE A 158 -16.82 5.41 19.15
C PHE A 158 -17.23 4.10 18.47
N VAL A 159 -17.26 3.02 19.25
CA VAL A 159 -17.84 1.73 18.89
C VAL A 159 -19.36 1.88 18.87
N PRO A 160 -20.09 1.44 17.83
CA PRO A 160 -21.54 1.62 17.75
C PRO A 160 -22.28 0.97 18.94
N PRO A 161 -23.43 1.51 19.39
CA PRO A 161 -24.17 0.98 20.52
C PRO A 161 -24.73 -0.44 20.31
N ASN A 162 -24.66 -0.99 19.10
CA ASN A 162 -25.09 -2.36 18.80
C ASN A 162 -24.01 -3.42 19.08
N ILE A 163 -22.85 -3.04 19.64
CA ILE A 163 -21.84 -3.98 20.15
C ILE A 163 -21.64 -3.70 21.65
N THR A 164 -22.65 -4.02 22.45
CA THR A 164 -22.66 -3.90 23.93
C THR A 164 -21.87 -5.01 24.64
N LEU A 165 -20.90 -5.66 23.99
CA LEU A 165 -20.06 -6.65 24.68
C LEU A 165 -18.80 -6.08 25.31
N TRP A 166 -18.30 -4.91 24.89
CA TRP A 166 -16.99 -4.43 25.34
C TRP A 166 -16.97 -3.79 26.74
N PRO A 167 -17.97 -2.99 27.15
CA PRO A 167 -18.08 -2.56 28.55
C PRO A 167 -18.37 -3.73 29.48
N VAL A 168 -19.12 -4.74 29.02
CA VAL A 168 -19.40 -5.97 29.76
C VAL A 168 -18.16 -6.84 29.89
N VAL A 169 -17.34 -6.98 28.85
CA VAL A 169 -16.05 -7.69 28.90
C VAL A 169 -15.05 -6.94 29.76
N ALA A 170 -15.00 -5.60 29.70
CA ALA A 170 -14.16 -4.78 30.57
C ALA A 170 -14.63 -4.86 32.03
N LEU A 171 -15.94 -4.81 32.31
CA LEU A 171 -16.49 -5.00 33.65
C LEU A 171 -16.32 -6.44 34.14
N VAL A 172 -16.49 -7.45 33.30
CA VAL A 172 -16.28 -8.87 33.65
C VAL A 172 -14.80 -9.11 33.91
N LEU A 173 -13.89 -8.54 33.12
CA LEU A 173 -12.45 -8.60 33.38
C LEU A 173 -12.07 -7.81 34.64
N LEU A 174 -12.66 -6.63 34.90
CA LEU A 174 -12.46 -5.87 36.14
C LEU A 174 -13.07 -6.58 37.36
N THR A 175 -14.19 -7.28 37.20
CA THR A 175 -14.85 -8.06 38.26
C THR A 175 -14.10 -9.36 38.51
N ILE A 176 -13.56 -10.03 37.49
CA ILE A 176 -12.69 -11.21 37.62
C ILE A 176 -11.35 -10.81 38.25
N VAL A 177 -10.77 -9.69 37.83
CA VAL A 177 -9.53 -9.15 38.41
C VAL A 177 -9.76 -8.67 39.84
N SER A 178 -10.87 -7.98 40.15
CA SER A 178 -11.17 -7.55 41.53
C SER A 178 -11.49 -8.74 42.44
N SER A 179 -12.27 -9.73 41.96
CA SER A 179 -12.61 -10.95 42.70
C SER A 179 -11.39 -11.84 42.96
N TYR A 180 -10.36 -11.79 42.10
CA TYR A 180 -9.12 -12.55 42.29
C TYR A 180 -8.09 -11.79 43.14
N VAL A 181 -8.01 -10.46 43.02
CA VAL A 181 -7.13 -9.61 43.86
C VAL A 181 -7.61 -9.58 45.32
N TRP A 182 -8.91 -9.69 45.59
CA TRP A 182 -9.47 -9.58 46.94
C TRP A 182 -9.69 -10.91 47.68
N LYS A 183 -9.34 -12.05 47.07
CA LYS A 183 -9.36 -13.36 47.75
C LYS A 183 -8.29 -13.50 48.85
N GLN A 184 -7.54 -12.44 49.16
CA GLN A 184 -6.51 -12.41 50.20
C GLN A 184 -6.84 -11.59 51.46
N THR A 185 -8.06 -11.07 51.61
CA THR A 185 -8.46 -10.37 52.86
C THR A 185 -9.84 -10.81 53.37
N PRO A 186 -9.95 -11.41 54.57
CA PRO A 186 -11.21 -11.89 55.11
C PRO A 186 -11.90 -10.79 55.92
N ARG A 187 -12.81 -10.04 55.29
CA ARG A 187 -13.99 -9.39 55.90
C ARG A 187 -14.67 -8.49 54.86
N THR A 188 -15.96 -8.72 54.59
CA THR A 188 -17.09 -7.77 54.78
C THR A 188 -18.28 -8.19 53.88
N ILE A 189 -19.42 -8.50 54.51
CA ILE A 189 -20.64 -9.11 53.95
C ILE A 189 -21.56 -8.12 53.20
N ILE A 190 -21.18 -6.86 53.03
CA ILE A 190 -22.11 -5.78 52.62
C ILE A 190 -22.31 -5.65 51.08
N LEU A 191 -21.47 -6.27 50.24
CA LEU A 191 -21.55 -6.13 48.77
C LEU A 191 -22.31 -7.25 48.02
N LEU A 192 -22.76 -8.30 48.72
CA LEU A 192 -23.60 -9.35 48.10
C LEU A 192 -25.02 -8.88 47.80
N TYR A 193 -25.51 -7.85 48.51
CA TYR A 193 -26.84 -7.27 48.26
C TYR A 193 -26.89 -6.42 46.97
N THR A 194 -25.80 -5.74 46.59
CA THR A 194 -25.80 -4.89 45.38
C THR A 194 -25.71 -5.69 44.08
N GLY A 195 -25.06 -6.86 44.09
CA GLY A 195 -25.01 -7.77 42.93
C GLY A 195 -26.37 -8.40 42.60
N HIS A 196 -27.20 -8.69 43.61
CA HIS A 196 -28.53 -9.26 43.41
C HIS A 196 -29.52 -8.24 42.85
N SER A 197 -29.44 -6.98 43.28
CA SER A 197 -30.27 -5.88 42.76
C SER A 197 -29.98 -5.54 41.29
N ILE A 198 -28.71 -5.66 40.86
CA ILE A 198 -28.31 -5.41 39.46
C ILE A 198 -28.78 -6.54 38.53
N GLY A 199 -28.76 -7.80 39.00
CA GLY A 199 -29.29 -8.94 38.26
C GLY A 199 -30.80 -8.83 38.01
N LEU A 200 -31.57 -8.35 38.99
CA LEU A 200 -33.01 -8.15 38.86
C LEU A 200 -33.35 -6.96 37.95
N LEU A 201 -32.56 -5.88 37.97
CA LEU A 201 -32.69 -4.76 37.05
C LEU A 201 -32.43 -5.16 35.59
N LEU A 202 -31.48 -6.06 35.34
CA LEU A 202 -31.20 -6.58 33.99
C LEU A 202 -32.31 -7.50 33.47
N ILE A 203 -32.94 -8.30 34.35
CA ILE A 203 -34.08 -9.15 33.97
C ILE A 203 -35.32 -8.29 33.69
N TRP A 204 -35.59 -7.28 34.52
CA TRP A 204 -36.69 -6.33 34.29
C TRP A 204 -36.52 -5.54 32.99
N TRP A 205 -35.29 -5.07 32.70
CA TRP A 205 -34.95 -4.36 31.47
C TRP A 205 -35.04 -5.25 30.21
N PHE A 206 -34.77 -6.55 30.33
CA PHE A 206 -34.91 -7.50 29.22
C PHE A 206 -36.38 -7.83 28.90
N MET A 207 -37.26 -7.79 29.90
CA MET A 207 -38.70 -8.02 29.71
C MET A 207 -39.45 -6.84 29.08
N GLU A 208 -38.92 -5.62 29.20
CA GLU A 208 -39.52 -4.40 28.62
C GLU A 208 -39.24 -4.22 27.12
N LEU A 209 -38.26 -4.93 26.55
CA LEU A 209 -37.76 -4.73 25.18
C LEU A 209 -38.31 -5.70 24.12
N SER A 210 -39.11 -6.71 24.47
CA SER A 210 -39.55 -7.76 23.53
C SER A 210 -41.07 -7.83 23.31
N HIS A 211 -41.59 -7.11 22.32
CA HIS A 211 -43.00 -7.19 21.89
C HIS A 211 -43.31 -8.32 20.86
N TRP A 212 -42.48 -9.38 20.76
CA TRP A 212 -42.62 -10.41 19.72
C TRP A 212 -42.64 -11.87 20.22
N VAL A 213 -43.25 -12.16 21.38
CA VAL A 213 -43.17 -13.51 21.99
C VAL A 213 -44.45 -14.35 21.85
N LEU A 214 -45.60 -13.78 21.46
CA LEU A 214 -46.85 -14.55 21.44
C LEU A 214 -46.94 -15.67 20.37
N PRO A 215 -46.35 -15.55 19.16
CA PRO A 215 -46.38 -16.65 18.18
C PRO A 215 -45.46 -17.84 18.51
N TRP A 216 -44.38 -17.60 19.26
CA TRP A 216 -43.34 -18.60 19.54
C TRP A 216 -43.66 -19.52 20.73
N TYR A 217 -44.54 -19.08 21.64
CA TYR A 217 -45.00 -19.90 22.75
C TYR A 217 -45.85 -21.09 22.28
N ILE A 218 -46.61 -20.94 21.20
CA ILE A 218 -47.46 -21.99 20.62
C ILE A 218 -46.61 -23.09 19.97
N VAL A 219 -45.49 -22.72 19.33
CA VAL A 219 -44.55 -23.68 18.72
C VAL A 219 -43.77 -24.45 19.79
N GLY A 220 -43.40 -23.80 20.89
CA GLY A 220 -42.71 -24.45 22.02
C GLY A 220 -43.57 -25.52 22.72
N VAL A 221 -44.87 -25.27 22.85
CA VAL A 221 -45.82 -26.23 23.45
C VAL A 221 -46.07 -27.42 22.53
N ALA A 222 -46.09 -27.22 21.21
CA ALA A 222 -46.22 -28.30 20.22
C ALA A 222 -44.99 -29.24 20.21
N ILE A 223 -43.79 -28.69 20.42
CA ILE A 223 -42.55 -29.49 20.47
C ILE A 223 -42.46 -30.29 21.78
N TYR A 224 -42.92 -29.74 22.90
CA TYR A 224 -42.90 -30.44 24.19
C TYR A 224 -43.84 -31.66 24.24
N ALA A 225 -44.90 -31.67 23.42
CA ALA A 225 -45.85 -32.78 23.32
C ALA A 225 -45.31 -34.00 22.54
N VAL A 226 -44.22 -33.85 21.77
CA VAL A 226 -43.65 -34.92 20.93
C VAL A 226 -42.49 -35.66 21.60
N ILE A 227 -41.93 -35.09 22.68
CA ILE A 227 -40.80 -35.64 23.45
C ILE A 227 -41.09 -37.04 24.04
N PRO A 228 -42.32 -37.39 24.50
CA PRO A 228 -42.61 -38.72 25.03
C PRO A 228 -42.59 -39.86 23.97
N TRP A 229 -42.54 -39.54 22.68
CA TRP A 229 -42.55 -40.55 21.61
C TRP A 229 -41.14 -41.06 21.21
N ILE A 230 -40.07 -40.37 21.64
CA ILE A 230 -38.68 -40.63 21.20
C ILE A 230 -37.91 -41.51 22.22
N ASP A 231 -38.53 -41.93 23.32
CA ASP A 231 -37.84 -42.52 24.47
C ASP A 231 -37.45 -44.01 24.33
N ASN A 232 -37.77 -44.68 23.21
CA ASN A 232 -37.64 -46.16 23.14
C ASN A 232 -36.51 -46.73 22.26
N ARG A 233 -35.50 -45.93 21.87
CA ARG A 233 -34.34 -46.45 21.09
C ARG A 233 -32.95 -45.98 21.53
N PHE A 234 -32.80 -45.36 22.70
CA PHE A 234 -31.52 -44.80 23.16
C PHE A 234 -30.86 -45.53 24.35
N HIS A 235 -31.19 -46.80 24.58
CA HIS A 235 -30.66 -47.55 25.74
C HIS A 235 -29.20 -48.05 25.60
N LEU A 236 -28.62 -48.10 24.38
CA LEU A 236 -27.25 -48.58 24.17
C LEU A 236 -26.20 -47.44 24.18
N ALA A 237 -26.58 -46.22 23.77
CA ALA A 237 -25.67 -45.07 23.74
C ALA A 237 -25.55 -44.38 25.11
N THR A 238 -26.62 -44.36 25.91
CA THR A 238 -26.64 -43.76 27.25
C THR A 238 -25.87 -44.58 28.28
N SER A 239 -25.83 -45.90 28.13
CA SER A 239 -25.08 -46.80 29.01
C SER A 239 -23.55 -46.74 28.77
N LEU A 240 -23.10 -46.58 27.52
CA LEU A 240 -21.69 -46.30 27.18
C LEU A 240 -21.24 -44.91 27.66
N LEU A 241 -22.10 -43.89 27.53
CA LEU A 241 -21.80 -42.54 27.99
C LEU A 241 -21.75 -42.47 29.52
N ASN A 242 -22.65 -43.16 30.23
CA ASN A 242 -22.65 -43.21 31.69
C ASN A 242 -21.43 -43.96 32.26
N ALA A 243 -20.94 -45.00 31.59
CA ALA A 243 -19.70 -45.70 31.96
C ALA A 243 -18.43 -44.85 31.73
N LEU A 244 -18.42 -43.99 30.70
CA LEU A 244 -17.34 -43.03 30.45
C LEU A 244 -17.38 -41.84 31.43
N VAL A 245 -18.57 -41.38 31.81
CA VAL A 245 -18.78 -40.27 32.75
C VAL A 245 -18.55 -40.71 34.21
N SER A 246 -18.72 -42.00 34.55
CA SER A 246 -18.43 -42.54 35.88
C SER A 246 -16.93 -42.54 36.23
N LEU A 247 -16.04 -42.46 35.24
CA LEU A 247 -14.58 -42.38 35.42
C LEU A 247 -14.05 -40.96 35.68
N LEU A 248 -14.90 -39.93 35.64
CA LEU A 248 -14.52 -38.53 35.82
C LEU A 248 -15.02 -37.97 37.16
N ASN A 249 -14.13 -37.30 37.90
CA ASN A 249 -14.46 -36.59 39.15
C ASN A 249 -15.57 -35.54 38.95
N ALA A 250 -16.37 -35.30 40.00
CA ALA A 250 -17.60 -34.49 39.95
C ALA A 250 -17.45 -33.07 39.35
N SER A 251 -16.28 -32.43 39.46
CA SER A 251 -16.03 -31.11 38.84
C SER A 251 -15.91 -31.14 37.31
N TRP A 252 -15.50 -32.28 36.73
CA TRP A 252 -15.29 -32.42 35.29
C TRP A 252 -16.58 -32.69 34.53
N ARG A 253 -17.60 -33.26 35.19
CA ARG A 253 -18.92 -33.52 34.59
C ARG A 253 -19.62 -32.21 34.20
N TYR A 254 -19.54 -31.20 35.06
CA TYR A 254 -20.12 -29.88 34.81
C TYR A 254 -19.42 -29.12 33.68
N HIS A 255 -18.08 -29.18 33.62
CA HIS A 255 -17.34 -28.49 32.55
C HIS A 255 -17.49 -29.16 31.19
N LEU A 256 -17.59 -30.49 31.14
CA LEU A 256 -17.82 -31.22 29.90
C LEU A 256 -19.24 -30.96 29.36
N LEU A 257 -20.25 -30.94 30.24
CA LEU A 257 -21.63 -30.59 29.86
C LEU A 257 -21.74 -29.15 29.34
N ILE A 258 -21.07 -28.19 29.99
CA ILE A 258 -21.04 -26.80 29.50
C ILE A 258 -20.33 -26.71 28.14
N LEU A 259 -19.22 -27.41 27.94
CA LEU A 259 -18.49 -27.41 26.68
C LEU A 259 -19.32 -28.04 25.54
N VAL A 260 -19.98 -29.16 25.78
CA VAL A 260 -20.83 -29.83 24.80
C VAL A 260 -22.05 -28.96 24.46
N SER A 261 -22.68 -28.33 25.45
CA SER A 261 -23.79 -27.41 25.22
C SER A 261 -23.37 -26.15 24.44
N LEU A 262 -22.19 -25.59 24.73
CA LEU A 262 -21.65 -24.45 23.97
C LEU A 262 -21.29 -24.82 22.53
N VAL A 263 -20.77 -26.04 22.30
CA VAL A 263 -20.49 -26.55 20.96
C VAL A 263 -21.77 -26.79 20.17
N LEU A 264 -22.83 -27.34 20.78
CA LEU A 264 -24.11 -27.57 20.11
C LEU A 264 -24.84 -26.24 19.81
N VAL A 265 -24.80 -25.27 20.72
CA VAL A 265 -25.33 -23.92 20.48
C VAL A 265 -24.55 -23.21 19.36
N TYR A 266 -23.22 -23.34 19.35
CA TYR A 266 -22.38 -22.80 18.28
C TYR A 266 -22.66 -23.46 16.92
N LEU A 267 -22.83 -24.78 16.87
CA LEU A 267 -23.17 -25.50 15.65
C LEU A 267 -24.58 -25.14 15.14
N GLY A 268 -25.53 -24.89 16.04
CA GLY A 268 -26.86 -24.38 15.68
C GLY A 268 -26.82 -22.97 15.12
N ILE A 269 -26.03 -22.07 15.73
CA ILE A 269 -25.79 -20.71 15.23
C ILE A 269 -25.05 -20.72 13.89
N MET A 270 -24.06 -21.61 13.72
CA MET A 270 -23.35 -21.80 12.45
C MET A 270 -24.27 -22.38 11.37
N TRP A 271 -25.14 -23.35 11.68
CA TRP A 271 -26.11 -23.88 10.72
C TRP A 271 -27.10 -22.82 10.24
N LEU A 272 -27.55 -21.93 11.14
CA LEU A 272 -28.38 -20.76 10.82
C LEU A 272 -27.64 -19.73 9.93
N ILE A 273 -26.33 -19.56 10.12
CA ILE A 273 -25.49 -18.64 9.33
C ILE A 273 -25.05 -19.24 7.98
N MET A 274 -25.00 -20.57 7.85
CA MET A 274 -24.43 -21.30 6.69
C MET A 274 -25.32 -21.37 5.43
N THR A 275 -26.50 -20.77 5.43
CA THR A 275 -27.46 -20.90 4.32
C THR A 275 -27.24 -19.96 3.14
N GLN A 276 -26.31 -18.99 3.18
CA GLN A 276 -26.00 -18.14 2.01
C GLN A 276 -24.48 -17.90 1.82
N LEU A 277 -24.01 -17.91 0.55
CA LEU A 277 -22.65 -17.60 0.05
C LEU A 277 -21.62 -18.75 0.03
N LEU A 278 -21.44 -19.39 -1.13
CA LEU A 278 -20.53 -20.54 -1.37
C LEU A 278 -19.01 -20.22 -1.43
N PRO A 279 -18.53 -19.05 -1.92
CA PRO A 279 -17.09 -18.78 -2.04
C PRO A 279 -16.38 -18.51 -0.70
N ILE A 280 -17.08 -17.91 0.27
CA ILE A 280 -16.58 -17.63 1.62
C ILE A 280 -16.42 -18.94 2.42
N LYS A 281 -17.17 -20.00 2.05
CA LYS A 281 -17.20 -21.27 2.80
C LYS A 281 -15.86 -22.00 2.81
N ILE A 282 -15.11 -22.01 1.72
CA ILE A 282 -13.82 -22.73 1.65
C ILE A 282 -12.75 -22.01 2.47
N GLN A 283 -12.68 -20.69 2.37
CA GLN A 283 -11.71 -19.88 3.12
C GLN A 283 -12.00 -19.88 4.63
N MET A 284 -13.27 -19.85 5.04
CA MET A 284 -13.63 -19.96 6.46
C MET A 284 -13.41 -21.38 6.99
N LEU A 285 -13.71 -22.44 6.25
CA LEU A 285 -13.38 -23.81 6.67
C LEU A 285 -11.87 -24.02 6.84
N GLN A 286 -11.06 -23.46 5.93
CA GLN A 286 -9.60 -23.47 6.04
C GLN A 286 -9.12 -22.65 7.24
N PHE A 287 -9.69 -21.46 7.47
CA PHE A 287 -9.38 -20.62 8.63
C PHE A 287 -9.70 -21.32 9.96
N TRP A 288 -10.92 -21.83 10.12
CA TRP A 288 -11.36 -22.50 11.35
C TRP A 288 -10.69 -23.86 11.55
N GLY A 289 -10.48 -24.63 10.48
CA GLY A 289 -9.71 -25.88 10.54
C GLY A 289 -8.27 -25.64 11.00
N THR A 290 -7.62 -24.61 10.48
CA THR A 290 -6.25 -24.23 10.89
C THR A 290 -6.23 -23.70 12.31
N LEU A 291 -7.19 -22.86 12.70
CA LEU A 291 -7.30 -22.31 14.06
C LEU A 291 -7.53 -23.40 15.12
N ILE A 292 -8.37 -24.40 14.82
CA ILE A 292 -8.62 -25.54 15.70
C ILE A 292 -7.35 -26.37 15.87
N ILE A 293 -6.63 -26.67 14.78
CA ILE A 293 -5.37 -27.41 14.83
C ILE A 293 -4.31 -26.63 15.64
N ILE A 294 -4.18 -25.32 15.42
CA ILE A 294 -3.25 -24.46 16.16
C ILE A 294 -3.60 -24.39 17.66
N CYS A 295 -4.88 -24.25 18.01
CA CYS A 295 -5.34 -24.24 19.39
C CYS A 295 -5.11 -25.59 20.09
N MET A 296 -5.38 -26.71 19.40
CA MET A 296 -5.11 -28.06 19.91
C MET A 296 -3.60 -28.32 20.09
N LEU A 297 -2.77 -27.84 19.16
CA LEU A 297 -1.32 -27.86 19.28
C LEU A 297 -0.84 -26.97 20.43
N GLY A 298 -1.40 -25.77 20.61
CA GLY A 298 -1.06 -24.83 21.69
C GLY A 298 -1.40 -25.36 23.09
N ILE A 299 -2.54 -26.05 23.24
CA ILE A 299 -2.94 -26.73 24.49
C ILE A 299 -2.06 -27.95 24.77
N SER A 300 -1.74 -28.74 23.75
CA SER A 300 -0.78 -29.86 23.87
C SER A 300 0.64 -29.38 24.19
N LEU A 301 1.07 -28.25 23.62
CA LEU A 301 2.37 -27.63 23.86
C LEU A 301 2.49 -27.06 25.27
N THR A 302 1.44 -26.40 25.78
CA THR A 302 1.41 -25.93 27.18
C THR A 302 1.44 -27.10 28.17
N ARG A 303 0.78 -28.23 27.86
CA ARG A 303 0.86 -29.46 28.67
C ARG A 303 2.24 -30.12 28.60
N PHE A 304 2.89 -30.12 27.45
CA PHE A 304 4.26 -30.63 27.27
C PHE A 304 5.29 -29.80 28.06
N ILE A 305 5.21 -28.46 27.96
CA ILE A 305 6.10 -27.52 28.67
C ILE A 305 5.91 -27.60 30.19
N GLN A 306 4.67 -27.81 30.67
CA GLN A 306 4.41 -27.95 32.11
C GLN A 306 4.94 -29.24 32.73
N ARG A 307 5.09 -30.32 31.95
CA ARG A 307 5.49 -31.64 32.47
C ARG A 307 6.99 -31.81 32.67
N TYR A 308 7.82 -30.89 32.16
CA TYR A 308 9.28 -31.05 32.09
C TYR A 308 10.09 -30.12 33.02
N ARG A 309 9.43 -29.31 33.85
CA ARG A 309 10.09 -28.22 34.61
C ARG A 309 10.59 -28.58 36.00
N THR A 310 11.01 -29.83 36.23
CA THR A 310 11.74 -30.21 37.44
C THR A 310 13.23 -30.39 37.11
N THR A 311 14.03 -29.48 37.68
CA THR A 311 15.49 -29.54 37.94
C THR A 311 16.46 -29.63 36.75
N HIS A 312 16.90 -28.52 36.13
CA HIS A 312 18.10 -28.56 35.26
C HIS A 312 18.92 -27.25 35.24
N GLY A 313 20.24 -27.41 35.34
CA GLY A 313 21.26 -26.35 35.26
C GLY A 313 21.55 -25.87 33.83
N ALA A 314 22.06 -24.64 33.74
CA ALA A 314 22.34 -23.96 32.48
C ALA A 314 23.49 -24.63 31.70
N THR A 315 23.22 -25.06 30.46
CA THR A 315 24.24 -25.55 29.53
C THR A 315 24.70 -24.41 28.60
N THR A 316 25.99 -24.40 28.28
CA THR A 316 26.56 -23.48 27.29
C THR A 316 26.12 -23.89 25.89
N HIS A 317 25.37 -23.04 25.18
CA HIS A 317 24.96 -23.34 23.81
C HIS A 317 26.16 -23.33 22.85
N HIS A 318 26.36 -24.44 22.15
CA HIS A 318 27.30 -24.54 21.04
C HIS A 318 26.79 -23.77 19.81
N TYR A 319 27.71 -23.12 19.09
CA TYR A 319 27.44 -22.42 17.84
C TYR A 319 26.84 -23.35 16.77
N ARG A 320 25.70 -22.95 16.19
CA ARG A 320 24.94 -23.72 15.19
C ARG A 320 25.26 -23.28 13.76
N ARG A 321 26.22 -23.97 13.13
CA ARG A 321 26.62 -23.75 11.73
C ARG A 321 25.48 -23.94 10.73
N ASP A 322 24.60 -24.89 11.01
CA ASP A 322 23.45 -25.19 10.15
C ASP A 322 22.48 -24.02 10.01
N ILE A 323 22.34 -23.15 11.03
CA ILE A 323 21.51 -21.94 10.94
C ILE A 323 22.09 -20.94 9.93
N ASP A 324 23.41 -20.76 9.88
CA ASP A 324 24.03 -19.93 8.83
C ASP A 324 23.84 -20.57 7.45
N GLY A 325 23.77 -21.90 7.37
CA GLY A 325 23.33 -22.60 6.17
C GLY A 325 21.90 -22.27 5.74
N ILE A 326 20.95 -22.20 6.67
CA ILE A 326 19.57 -21.78 6.37
C ILE A 326 19.55 -20.29 5.93
N ARG A 327 20.36 -19.42 6.55
CA ARG A 327 20.53 -18.01 6.12
C ARG A 327 21.07 -17.90 4.69
N THR A 328 21.88 -18.87 4.26
CA THR A 328 22.39 -18.94 2.88
C THR A 328 21.27 -19.22 1.90
N ILE A 329 20.41 -20.20 2.19
CA ILE A 329 19.23 -20.49 1.37
C ILE A 329 18.34 -19.25 1.28
N ALA A 330 18.09 -18.59 2.41
CA ALA A 330 17.27 -17.38 2.47
C ALA A 330 17.85 -16.23 1.63
N VAL A 331 19.12 -15.86 1.80
CA VAL A 331 19.71 -14.74 1.05
C VAL A 331 19.85 -15.05 -0.43
N LEU A 332 20.28 -16.25 -0.80
CA LEU A 332 20.47 -16.61 -2.22
C LEU A 332 19.14 -16.66 -2.96
N SER A 333 18.07 -17.14 -2.31
CA SER A 333 16.73 -17.12 -2.90
C SER A 333 16.30 -15.69 -3.26
N VAL A 334 16.48 -14.74 -2.34
CA VAL A 334 16.12 -13.33 -2.57
C VAL A 334 17.01 -12.68 -3.63
N VAL A 335 18.33 -12.87 -3.53
CA VAL A 335 19.30 -12.27 -4.45
C VAL A 335 19.09 -12.78 -5.87
N VAL A 336 18.91 -14.09 -6.05
CA VAL A 336 18.66 -14.67 -7.39
C VAL A 336 17.32 -14.20 -7.94
N TYR A 337 16.26 -14.14 -7.12
CA TYR A 337 14.98 -13.58 -7.55
C TYR A 337 15.11 -12.15 -8.07
N HIS A 338 15.88 -11.29 -7.40
CA HIS A 338 16.06 -9.92 -7.85
C HIS A 338 16.83 -9.81 -9.17
N PHE A 339 17.91 -10.59 -9.36
CA PHE A 339 18.71 -10.51 -10.58
C PHE A 339 18.08 -11.27 -11.76
N PHE A 340 17.51 -12.44 -11.49
CA PHE A 340 16.98 -13.41 -12.44
C PHE A 340 15.61 -13.93 -11.96
N PRO A 341 14.56 -13.08 -11.99
CA PRO A 341 13.23 -13.44 -11.49
C PRO A 341 12.63 -14.64 -12.21
N ASP A 342 12.96 -14.86 -13.49
CA ASP A 342 12.46 -16.01 -14.25
C ASP A 342 13.12 -17.35 -13.83
N VAL A 343 14.25 -17.32 -13.13
CA VAL A 343 14.97 -18.53 -12.67
C VAL A 343 14.41 -19.02 -11.34
N LEU A 344 14.19 -18.11 -10.39
CA LEU A 344 13.61 -18.41 -9.08
C LEU A 344 12.44 -17.45 -8.78
N PRO A 345 11.28 -17.62 -9.41
CA PRO A 345 10.17 -16.67 -9.32
C PRO A 345 9.61 -16.53 -7.90
N GLY A 346 9.78 -17.56 -7.05
CA GLY A 346 9.36 -17.56 -5.65
C GLY A 346 10.47 -17.17 -4.68
N GLY A 347 11.63 -16.69 -5.14
CA GLY A 347 12.78 -16.47 -4.28
C GLY A 347 12.59 -15.36 -3.22
N PHE A 348 11.60 -14.48 -3.40
CA PHE A 348 11.21 -13.46 -2.40
C PHE A 348 10.81 -14.04 -1.04
N ILE A 349 10.41 -15.33 -0.97
CA ILE A 349 10.06 -16.00 0.29
C ILE A 349 11.24 -16.16 1.26
N GLY A 350 12.47 -15.94 0.79
CA GLY A 350 13.65 -15.98 1.64
C GLY A 350 13.58 -14.99 2.81
N VAL A 351 12.83 -13.90 2.66
CA VAL A 351 12.58 -12.94 3.75
C VAL A 351 11.77 -13.58 4.89
N ASP A 352 10.78 -14.41 4.58
CA ASP A 352 9.97 -15.10 5.58
C ASP A 352 10.80 -16.13 6.38
N ILE A 353 11.77 -16.76 5.71
CA ILE A 353 12.76 -17.63 6.36
C ILE A 353 13.65 -16.82 7.31
N PHE A 354 14.10 -15.63 6.90
CA PHE A 354 14.85 -14.72 7.76
C PHE A 354 14.06 -14.33 9.01
N PHE A 355 12.79 -13.97 8.87
CA PHE A 355 11.91 -13.65 10.00
C PHE A 355 11.85 -14.78 11.03
N VAL A 356 11.70 -16.04 10.60
CA VAL A 356 11.70 -17.19 11.52
C VAL A 356 13.06 -17.33 12.23
N ILE A 357 14.18 -17.21 11.49
CA ILE A 357 15.53 -17.29 12.08
C ILE A 357 15.75 -16.17 13.10
N SER A 358 15.34 -14.94 12.77
CA SER A 358 15.45 -13.75 13.60
C SER A 358 14.69 -13.93 14.91
N GLY A 359 13.44 -14.37 14.84
CA GLY A 359 12.63 -14.71 16.01
C GLY A 359 13.25 -15.80 16.90
N PHE A 360 13.78 -16.86 16.28
CA PHE A 360 14.44 -17.96 16.98
C PHE A 360 15.72 -17.51 17.72
N LEU A 361 16.67 -16.89 17.01
CA LEU A 361 17.97 -16.53 17.57
C LEU A 361 17.86 -15.45 18.67
N ILE A 362 16.98 -14.47 18.49
CA ILE A 362 16.76 -13.40 19.48
C ILE A 362 16.18 -14.00 20.76
N THR A 363 15.11 -14.78 20.63
CA THR A 363 14.43 -15.39 21.77
C THR A 363 15.35 -16.36 22.49
N GLN A 364 16.07 -17.21 21.77
CA GLN A 364 17.04 -18.14 22.37
C GLN A 364 18.10 -17.38 23.16
N ASN A 365 18.70 -16.31 22.60
CA ASN A 365 19.72 -15.52 23.29
C ASN A 365 19.19 -14.93 24.61
N ILE A 366 17.99 -14.33 24.58
CA ILE A 366 17.36 -13.74 25.76
C ILE A 366 17.13 -14.81 26.83
N LEU A 367 16.51 -15.93 26.46
CA LEU A 367 16.22 -17.02 27.39
C LEU A 367 17.50 -17.55 28.03
N THR A 368 18.53 -17.85 27.24
CA THR A 368 19.83 -18.34 27.73
C THR A 368 20.47 -17.36 28.70
N GLN A 369 20.52 -16.06 28.38
CA GLN A 369 21.13 -15.08 29.26
C GLN A 369 20.35 -14.89 30.57
N HIS A 370 19.02 -15.04 30.55
CA HIS A 370 18.20 -15.05 31.77
C HIS A 370 18.49 -16.27 32.64
N ALA A 371 18.62 -17.48 32.09
CA ALA A 371 18.99 -18.64 32.91
C ALA A 371 20.40 -18.52 33.48
N LEU A 372 21.32 -17.89 32.76
CA LEU A 372 22.65 -17.59 33.25
C LEU A 372 22.68 -16.41 34.24
N GLN A 373 21.55 -15.76 34.54
CA GLN A 373 21.45 -14.55 35.37
C GLN A 373 22.36 -13.40 34.91
N ARG A 374 22.57 -13.30 33.59
CA ARG A 374 23.48 -12.34 32.93
C ARG A 374 22.78 -11.44 31.91
N PHE A 375 21.45 -11.48 31.85
CA PHE A 375 20.72 -10.68 30.89
C PHE A 375 20.78 -9.20 31.25
N SER A 376 21.34 -8.41 30.34
CA SER A 376 21.35 -6.95 30.36
C SER A 376 20.70 -6.44 29.09
N MET A 377 19.66 -5.62 29.24
CA MET A 377 18.96 -5.00 28.11
C MET A 377 19.91 -4.08 27.33
N ARG A 378 20.77 -3.35 28.04
CA ARG A 378 21.80 -2.51 27.46
C ARG A 378 22.76 -3.33 26.61
N ASP A 379 23.31 -4.42 27.15
CA ASP A 379 24.28 -5.24 26.44
C ASP A 379 23.66 -5.93 25.22
N PHE A 380 22.36 -6.26 25.30
CA PHE A 380 21.60 -6.77 24.16
C PHE A 380 21.61 -5.78 23.00
N TYR A 381 21.21 -4.52 23.24
CA TYR A 381 21.19 -3.49 22.21
C TYR A 381 22.59 -3.08 21.75
N GLU A 382 23.57 -3.00 22.64
CA GLU A 382 24.95 -2.68 22.26
C GLU A 382 25.52 -3.73 21.28
N ARG A 383 25.26 -5.02 21.50
CA ARG A 383 25.69 -6.08 20.57
C ARG A 383 25.01 -5.98 19.21
N ARG A 384 23.75 -5.53 19.17
CA ARG A 384 22.99 -5.34 17.92
C ARG A 384 23.47 -4.11 17.17
N ILE A 385 23.67 -2.99 17.87
CA ILE A 385 24.27 -1.77 17.32
C ILE A 385 25.61 -2.09 16.64
N ARG A 386 26.51 -2.82 17.32
CA ARG A 386 27.83 -3.20 16.78
C ARG A 386 27.77 -4.16 15.59
N ARG A 387 26.63 -4.82 15.36
CA ARG A 387 26.46 -5.81 14.28
C ARG A 387 25.76 -5.21 13.06
N ILE A 388 24.69 -4.45 13.27
CA ILE A 388 23.77 -4.01 12.22
C ILE A 388 24.21 -2.64 11.67
N LEU A 389 24.38 -1.65 12.54
CA LEU A 389 24.58 -0.27 12.11
C LEU A 389 25.83 -0.04 11.25
N PRO A 390 27.03 -0.61 11.55
CA PRO A 390 28.22 -0.34 10.76
C PRO A 390 28.08 -0.70 9.28
N ALA A 391 27.55 -1.89 8.97
CA ALA A 391 27.37 -2.33 7.59
C ALA A 391 26.27 -1.52 6.88
N LEU A 392 25.16 -1.23 7.56
CA LEU A 392 24.10 -0.39 7.02
C LEU A 392 24.58 1.03 6.74
N SER A 393 25.36 1.64 7.64
CA SER A 393 25.97 2.96 7.45
C SER A 393 26.80 3.04 6.17
N VAL A 394 27.66 2.03 5.93
CA VAL A 394 28.50 1.96 4.73
C VAL A 394 27.63 1.95 3.47
N VAL A 395 26.58 1.13 3.45
CA VAL A 395 25.69 1.00 2.29
C VAL A 395 24.87 2.27 2.08
N LEU A 396 24.34 2.89 3.14
CA LEU A 396 23.60 4.14 3.03
C LEU A 396 24.48 5.27 2.49
N ILE A 397 25.71 5.42 3.01
CA ILE A 397 26.67 6.42 2.51
C ILE A 397 27.02 6.16 1.05
N ALA A 398 27.38 4.91 0.71
CA ALA A 398 27.71 4.55 -0.66
C ALA A 398 26.54 4.81 -1.62
N THR A 399 25.32 4.46 -1.22
CA THR A 399 24.09 4.72 -1.99
C THR A 399 23.87 6.22 -2.18
N SER A 400 24.03 7.03 -1.13
CA SER A 400 23.93 8.50 -1.23
C SER A 400 25.00 9.11 -2.13
N VAL A 401 26.24 8.60 -2.10
CA VAL A 401 27.34 9.08 -2.96
C VAL A 401 27.10 8.70 -4.42
N ILE A 402 26.71 7.45 -4.70
CA ILE A 402 26.37 7.03 -6.07
C ILE A 402 25.22 7.90 -6.58
N ALA A 403 24.18 8.09 -5.76
CA ALA A 403 23.04 8.91 -6.13
C ALA A 403 23.38 10.37 -6.41
N TRP A 404 24.32 10.95 -5.67
CA TRP A 404 24.79 12.31 -5.92
C TRP A 404 25.38 12.48 -7.31
N ILE A 405 26.03 11.44 -7.81
CA ILE A 405 26.67 11.43 -9.13
C ILE A 405 25.67 11.01 -10.22
N SER A 406 24.65 10.21 -9.88
CA SER A 406 23.86 9.46 -10.86
C SER A 406 22.36 9.78 -10.92
N LEU A 407 21.74 10.40 -9.91
CA LEU A 407 20.28 10.63 -9.86
C LEU A 407 19.89 12.09 -10.15
N TYR A 408 18.66 12.31 -10.65
CA TYR A 408 18.12 13.66 -10.82
C TYR A 408 17.73 14.22 -9.47
N LEU A 409 17.54 15.52 -9.43
CA LEU A 409 17.24 16.25 -8.23
C LEU A 409 16.00 15.73 -7.47
N SER A 410 14.93 15.37 -8.20
CA SER A 410 13.72 14.78 -7.62
C SER A 410 13.99 13.38 -7.04
N GLU A 411 14.69 12.53 -7.79
CA GLU A 411 15.03 11.15 -7.38
C GLU A 411 15.99 11.15 -6.18
N PHE A 412 16.93 12.10 -6.17
CA PHE A 412 17.86 12.33 -5.08
C PHE A 412 17.13 12.82 -3.83
N ARG A 413 16.10 13.67 -3.98
CA ARG A 413 15.20 14.10 -2.89
C ARG A 413 14.44 12.91 -2.30
N ASP A 414 13.88 12.06 -3.15
CA ASP A 414 13.11 10.87 -2.75
C ASP A 414 14.01 9.84 -2.06
N LEU A 415 15.24 9.67 -2.55
CA LEU A 415 16.25 8.87 -1.87
C LEU A 415 16.57 9.43 -0.48
N GLY A 416 16.64 10.76 -0.33
CA GLY A 416 16.83 11.41 0.97
C GLY A 416 15.76 11.00 1.99
N SER A 417 14.48 10.94 1.58
CA SER A 417 13.39 10.43 2.44
C SER A 417 13.55 8.96 2.79
N ASN A 418 13.97 8.13 1.83
CA ASN A 418 14.27 6.72 2.07
C ASN A 418 15.45 6.52 3.03
N VAL A 419 16.49 7.35 2.96
CA VAL A 419 17.64 7.33 3.89
C VAL A 419 17.17 7.65 5.31
N ILE A 420 16.38 8.73 5.50
CA ILE A 420 15.81 9.08 6.80
C ILE A 420 14.98 7.91 7.36
N ALA A 421 14.10 7.35 6.53
CA ALA A 421 13.25 6.23 6.93
C ALA A 421 14.04 4.96 7.26
N SER A 422 15.15 4.73 6.57
CA SER A 422 16.06 3.59 6.84
C SER A 422 16.82 3.78 8.14
N VAL A 423 17.29 5.00 8.44
CA VAL A 423 17.97 5.32 9.72
C VAL A 423 17.00 5.21 10.90
N GLY A 424 15.73 5.58 10.71
CA GLY A 424 14.70 5.40 11.73
C GLY A 424 14.08 4.01 11.80
N PHE A 425 14.49 3.06 10.96
CA PHE A 425 13.88 1.73 10.82
C PHE A 425 12.36 1.74 10.55
N PHE A 426 11.87 2.74 9.83
CA PHE A 426 10.48 2.85 9.37
C PHE A 426 10.35 2.89 7.85
N ASN A 427 11.37 2.42 7.12
CA ASN A 427 11.33 2.36 5.65
C ASN A 427 10.11 1.56 5.13
N ASN A 428 9.71 0.49 5.80
CA ASN A 428 8.48 -0.25 5.47
C ASN A 428 7.20 0.60 5.57
N ILE A 429 7.11 1.46 6.58
CA ILE A 429 5.98 2.38 6.77
C ILE A 429 6.01 3.48 5.71
N HIS A 430 7.21 4.01 5.42
CA HIS A 430 7.39 5.03 4.38
C HIS A 430 6.97 4.53 2.99
N LEU A 431 7.37 3.30 2.62
CA LEU A 431 7.01 2.70 1.33
C LEU A 431 5.50 2.44 1.22
N TYR A 432 4.86 2.01 2.32
CA TYR A 432 3.41 1.87 2.38
C TYR A 432 2.69 3.19 2.10
N TYR A 433 3.04 4.27 2.82
CA TYR A 433 2.40 5.58 2.60
C TYR A 433 2.75 6.20 1.23
N SER A 434 3.86 5.79 0.63
CA SER A 434 4.22 6.18 -0.74
C SER A 434 3.46 5.38 -1.80
N SER A 435 2.54 4.49 -1.40
CA SER A 435 1.73 3.64 -2.28
C SER A 435 2.58 2.80 -3.24
N LEU A 436 3.75 2.36 -2.79
CA LEU A 436 4.72 1.67 -3.64
C LEU A 436 4.49 0.15 -3.60
N ASN A 437 3.92 -0.43 -4.65
CA ASN A 437 3.79 -1.88 -4.77
C ASN A 437 5.18 -2.53 -4.98
N TYR A 438 5.56 -3.46 -4.09
CA TYR A 438 6.82 -4.20 -4.11
C TYR A 438 7.05 -4.97 -5.42
N PHE A 439 5.99 -5.52 -6.01
CA PHE A 439 6.05 -6.36 -7.21
C PHE A 439 5.89 -5.58 -8.52
N ALA A 440 5.88 -4.23 -8.45
CA ALA A 440 5.75 -3.41 -9.65
C ALA A 440 7.09 -3.24 -10.37
N ASP A 441 7.06 -3.14 -11.70
CA ASP A 441 8.27 -3.00 -12.55
C ASP A 441 9.16 -1.81 -12.13
N PHE A 442 8.57 -0.71 -11.66
CA PHE A 442 9.31 0.48 -11.23
C PHE A 442 9.90 0.35 -9.81
N ALA A 443 9.53 -0.66 -9.03
CA ALA A 443 10.05 -0.89 -7.68
C ALA A 443 11.56 -1.14 -7.70
N VAL A 444 12.09 -1.78 -8.74
CA VAL A 444 13.53 -2.02 -8.92
C VAL A 444 14.34 -0.72 -8.99
N ARG A 445 13.72 0.41 -9.33
CA ARG A 445 14.36 1.73 -9.43
C ARG A 445 14.47 2.45 -8.08
N GLN A 446 14.05 1.83 -6.98
CA GLN A 446 14.14 2.38 -5.63
C GLN A 446 15.34 1.78 -4.88
N PRO A 447 16.48 2.49 -4.74
CA PRO A 447 17.74 1.89 -4.30
C PRO A 447 17.73 1.31 -2.89
N LEU A 448 16.83 1.78 -2.02
CA LEU A 448 16.73 1.34 -0.62
C LEU A 448 15.49 0.51 -0.32
N LEU A 449 14.74 0.10 -1.36
CA LEU A 449 13.46 -0.59 -1.18
C LEU A 449 13.57 -1.84 -0.33
N HIS A 450 14.55 -2.70 -0.57
CA HIS A 450 14.79 -3.92 0.19
C HIS A 450 14.95 -3.72 1.71
N LEU A 451 15.16 -2.50 2.21
CA LEU A 451 15.26 -2.22 3.65
C LEU A 451 13.90 -2.25 4.37
N TRP A 452 12.80 -2.45 3.66
CA TRP A 452 11.47 -2.64 4.28
C TRP A 452 11.47 -3.80 5.28
N SER A 453 12.05 -4.95 4.93
CA SER A 453 12.06 -6.14 5.78
C SER A 453 12.96 -5.93 7.00
N LEU A 454 14.06 -5.19 6.83
CA LEU A 454 14.93 -4.77 7.93
C LEU A 454 14.18 -3.87 8.92
N GLY A 455 13.32 -2.96 8.42
CA GLY A 455 12.46 -2.14 9.28
C GLY A 455 11.57 -2.99 10.19
N ILE A 456 10.93 -4.04 9.65
CA ILE A 456 10.12 -4.99 10.42
C ILE A 456 10.97 -5.72 11.48
N GLU A 457 12.16 -6.21 11.09
CA GLU A 457 13.05 -6.93 12.02
C GLU A 457 13.52 -6.04 13.18
N GLU A 458 13.94 -4.81 12.89
CA GLU A 458 14.45 -3.90 13.93
C GLU A 458 13.34 -3.41 14.84
N GLN A 459 12.12 -3.16 14.31
CA GLN A 459 10.93 -2.90 15.13
C GLN A 459 10.67 -4.08 16.09
N PHE A 460 10.76 -5.32 15.60
CA PHE A 460 10.68 -6.51 16.44
C PHE A 460 11.81 -6.56 17.48
N TYR A 461 13.06 -6.22 17.13
CA TYR A 461 14.18 -6.22 18.07
C TYR A 461 14.07 -5.16 19.18
N ILE A 462 13.30 -4.08 18.97
CA ILE A 462 13.04 -3.06 19.99
C ILE A 462 12.02 -3.55 21.02
N PHE A 463 10.93 -4.20 20.59
CA PHE A 463 9.84 -4.57 21.50
C PHE A 463 9.98 -5.99 22.09
N TRP A 464 10.51 -6.93 21.32
CA TRP A 464 10.54 -8.34 21.70
C TRP A 464 11.39 -8.66 22.95
N PRO A 465 12.60 -8.08 23.13
CA PRO A 465 13.40 -8.35 24.33
C PRO A 465 12.72 -7.92 25.62
N LEU A 466 11.98 -6.81 25.59
CA LEU A 466 11.17 -6.34 26.73
C LEU A 466 10.06 -7.35 27.03
N LEU A 467 9.28 -7.73 26.02
CA LEU A 467 8.20 -8.69 26.15
C LEU A 467 8.69 -10.04 26.73
N ILE A 468 9.71 -10.65 26.13
CA ILE A 468 10.23 -11.94 26.58
C ILE A 468 10.84 -11.83 27.98
N SER A 469 11.56 -10.74 28.29
CA SER A 469 12.16 -10.55 29.62
C SER A 469 11.12 -10.38 30.72
N MET A 470 9.98 -9.74 30.44
CA MET A 470 8.87 -9.63 31.39
C MET A 470 8.18 -10.99 31.59
N LEU A 471 8.06 -11.78 30.52
CA LEU A 471 7.34 -13.05 30.54
C LEU A 471 8.19 -14.25 30.96
N VAL A 472 9.52 -14.12 31.04
CA VAL A 472 10.43 -15.24 31.36
C VAL A 472 10.13 -15.89 32.72
N ARG A 473 9.64 -15.10 33.69
CA ARG A 473 9.23 -15.56 35.02
C ARG A 473 7.82 -16.16 35.05
N HIS A 474 7.05 -16.01 33.97
CA HIS A 474 5.66 -16.42 33.84
C HIS A 474 5.48 -17.29 32.58
N PRO A 475 6.04 -18.51 32.54
CA PRO A 475 6.11 -19.36 31.33
C PRO A 475 4.74 -19.67 30.72
N ARG A 476 3.70 -19.82 31.57
CA ARG A 476 2.34 -20.11 31.12
C ARG A 476 1.76 -18.94 30.33
N TRP A 477 1.94 -17.72 30.85
CA TRP A 477 1.56 -16.49 30.15
C TRP A 477 2.43 -16.24 28.93
N GLN A 478 3.73 -16.58 28.99
CA GLN A 478 4.61 -16.50 27.84
C GLN A 478 4.08 -17.34 26.67
N ALA A 479 3.80 -18.63 26.88
CA ALA A 479 3.28 -19.49 25.83
C ALA A 479 1.93 -19.01 25.30
N MET A 480 1.01 -18.60 26.18
CA MET A 480 -0.29 -18.07 25.78
C MET A 480 -0.18 -16.79 24.95
N ILE A 481 0.61 -15.81 25.40
CA ILE A 481 0.78 -14.52 24.71
C ILE A 481 1.46 -14.73 23.36
N LEU A 482 2.49 -15.58 23.28
CA LEU A 482 3.14 -15.89 22.00
C LEU A 482 2.17 -16.56 21.02
N ALA A 483 1.37 -17.52 21.49
CA ALA A 483 0.34 -18.15 20.67
C ALA A 483 -0.72 -17.13 20.22
N SER A 484 -1.17 -16.24 21.12
CA SER A 484 -2.09 -15.15 20.79
C SER A 484 -1.51 -14.20 19.74
N ILE A 485 -0.23 -13.83 19.84
CA ILE A 485 0.45 -12.98 18.84
C ILE A 485 0.45 -13.68 17.48
N VAL A 486 0.82 -14.96 17.41
CA VAL A 486 0.79 -15.73 16.15
C VAL A 486 -0.62 -15.75 15.58
N MET A 487 -1.63 -16.08 16.38
CA MET A 487 -3.02 -16.18 15.90
C MET A 487 -3.56 -14.84 15.42
N VAL A 488 -3.38 -13.76 16.19
CA VAL A 488 -3.89 -12.43 15.84
C VAL A 488 -3.17 -11.88 14.61
N SER A 489 -1.84 -11.96 14.58
CA SER A 489 -1.05 -11.47 13.44
C SER A 489 -1.32 -12.28 12.17
N PHE A 490 -1.49 -13.60 12.28
CA PHE A 490 -1.87 -14.44 11.14
C PHE A 490 -3.31 -14.15 10.68
N ALA A 491 -4.24 -13.89 11.59
CA ALA A 491 -5.61 -13.49 11.23
C ALA A 491 -5.63 -12.15 10.49
N ILE A 492 -4.88 -11.14 10.97
CA ILE A 492 -4.70 -9.86 10.26
C ILE A 492 -4.14 -10.13 8.86
N ASN A 493 -3.12 -10.97 8.73
CA ASN A 493 -2.55 -11.36 7.43
C ASN A 493 -3.58 -11.97 6.45
N ILE A 494 -4.47 -12.84 6.93
CA ILE A 494 -5.48 -13.47 6.07
C ILE A 494 -6.65 -12.53 5.73
N ILE A 495 -7.03 -11.66 6.67
CA ILE A 495 -8.15 -10.74 6.49
C ILE A 495 -7.74 -9.57 5.59
N ASP A 496 -6.61 -8.92 5.88
CA ASP A 496 -6.22 -7.69 5.18
C ASP A 496 -5.69 -7.93 3.77
N ILE A 497 -5.21 -9.13 3.42
CA ILE A 497 -4.62 -9.37 2.08
C ILE A 497 -5.61 -9.10 0.93
N GLN A 498 -6.92 -9.20 1.20
CA GLN A 498 -7.97 -8.95 0.19
C GLN A 498 -8.31 -7.46 0.03
N PHE A 499 -8.09 -6.65 1.07
CA PHE A 499 -8.51 -5.25 1.13
C PHE A 499 -7.34 -4.27 1.05
N HIS A 500 -6.22 -4.61 1.67
CA HIS A 500 -5.03 -3.79 1.81
C HIS A 500 -3.74 -4.64 1.60
N PRO A 501 -3.49 -5.12 0.37
CA PRO A 501 -2.36 -6.01 0.10
C PRO A 501 -0.99 -5.37 0.41
N GLU A 502 -0.81 -4.08 0.14
CA GLU A 502 0.43 -3.36 0.44
C GLU A 502 0.67 -3.23 1.95
N ALA A 503 -0.38 -2.93 2.72
CA ALA A 503 -0.30 -2.88 4.19
C ALA A 503 0.05 -4.26 4.76
N THR A 504 -0.61 -5.30 4.25
CA THR A 504 -0.37 -6.68 4.65
C THR A 504 1.06 -7.12 4.35
N PHE A 505 1.64 -6.64 3.26
CA PHE A 505 3.00 -6.96 2.86
C PHE A 505 4.05 -6.24 3.71
N TYR A 506 3.92 -4.92 3.91
CA TYR A 506 4.96 -4.07 4.52
C TYR A 506 4.85 -3.88 6.04
N LEU A 507 3.69 -4.06 6.67
CA LEU A 507 3.52 -3.68 8.07
C LEU A 507 3.82 -4.83 9.04
N LEU A 508 4.38 -4.49 10.20
CA LEU A 508 4.69 -5.45 11.26
C LEU A 508 3.47 -6.26 11.73
N PRO A 509 2.26 -5.70 11.94
CA PRO A 509 1.14 -6.45 12.50
C PRO A 509 0.72 -7.69 11.71
N SER A 510 0.80 -7.67 10.38
CA SER A 510 0.51 -8.83 9.51
C SER A 510 1.70 -9.79 9.37
N ARG A 511 2.92 -9.37 9.70
CA ARG A 511 4.15 -10.15 9.53
C ARG A 511 4.71 -10.74 10.82
N LEU A 512 4.29 -10.20 11.97
CA LEU A 512 4.80 -10.55 13.29
C LEU A 512 4.67 -12.04 13.63
N TRP A 513 3.65 -12.74 13.11
CA TRP A 513 3.46 -14.17 13.36
C TRP A 513 4.66 -15.03 12.91
N GLN A 514 5.37 -14.65 11.86
CA GLN A 514 6.52 -15.40 11.32
C GLN A 514 7.71 -15.35 12.28
N LEU A 515 8.02 -14.14 12.78
CA LEU A 515 9.00 -13.91 13.84
C LEU A 515 8.60 -14.64 15.13
N ALA A 516 7.32 -14.53 15.52
CA ALA A 516 6.81 -15.18 16.73
C ALA A 516 6.86 -16.71 16.66
N CYS A 517 6.65 -17.34 15.48
CA CYS A 517 6.85 -18.77 15.28
C CYS A 517 8.29 -19.21 15.60
N GLY A 518 9.29 -18.44 15.15
CA GLY A 518 10.69 -18.66 15.52
C GLY A 518 10.91 -18.53 17.04
N GLY A 519 10.30 -17.52 17.67
CA GLY A 519 10.38 -17.32 19.12
C GLY A 519 9.73 -18.43 19.95
N ILE A 520 8.58 -18.95 19.51
CA ILE A 520 7.94 -20.13 20.11
C ILE A 520 8.87 -21.34 19.99
N LEU A 521 9.43 -21.58 18.80
CA LEU A 521 10.35 -22.69 18.58
C LEU A 521 11.56 -22.62 19.52
N ALA A 522 12.14 -21.42 19.70
CA ALA A 522 13.21 -21.21 20.66
C ALA A 522 12.78 -21.59 22.07
N HIS A 523 11.59 -21.18 22.52
CA HIS A 523 11.08 -21.52 23.85
C HIS A 523 10.85 -23.03 24.03
N VAL A 524 10.39 -23.73 23.00
CA VAL A 524 10.12 -25.17 23.04
C VAL A 524 11.41 -25.98 23.14
N ILE A 525 12.44 -25.58 22.40
CA ILE A 525 13.75 -26.24 22.40
C ILE A 525 14.55 -25.86 23.66
N TYR A 526 14.32 -24.65 24.17
CA TYR A 526 15.01 -24.13 25.34
C TYR A 526 14.75 -24.96 26.60
N GLY A 527 15.81 -25.50 27.19
CA GLY A 527 15.75 -26.31 28.42
C GLY A 527 15.64 -27.83 28.19
N GLN A 528 15.57 -28.30 26.95
CA GLN A 528 15.69 -29.74 26.63
C GLN A 528 17.16 -30.16 26.74
N ASN A 529 17.61 -30.59 27.92
CA ASN A 529 19.02 -30.94 28.15
C ASN A 529 19.43 -32.33 27.61
N THR A 530 18.52 -33.20 27.15
CA THR A 530 18.88 -34.61 26.94
C THR A 530 18.10 -35.41 25.89
N HIS A 531 17.13 -34.85 25.16
CA HIS A 531 16.44 -35.61 24.09
C HIS A 531 16.64 -34.96 22.72
N THR A 532 17.75 -35.31 22.06
CA THR A 532 17.86 -35.13 20.62
C THR A 532 16.73 -35.91 19.95
N LEU A 533 15.99 -35.27 19.03
CA LEU A 533 15.01 -35.99 18.20
C LEU A 533 15.65 -37.26 17.62
N PRO A 534 14.90 -38.38 17.51
CA PRO A 534 15.38 -39.56 16.82
C PRO A 534 15.91 -39.16 15.43
N ARG A 535 17.09 -39.67 15.05
CA ARG A 535 17.78 -39.25 13.80
C ARG A 535 16.86 -39.33 12.57
N SER A 536 16.02 -40.37 12.49
CA SER A 536 15.05 -40.53 11.40
C SER A 536 14.04 -39.39 11.36
N LEU A 537 13.48 -38.99 12.51
CA LEU A 537 12.53 -37.88 12.58
C LEU A 537 13.21 -36.54 12.27
N ALA A 538 14.42 -36.32 12.80
CA ALA A 538 15.20 -35.13 12.47
C ALA A 538 15.48 -35.02 10.96
N ASN A 539 15.84 -36.13 10.31
CA ASN A 539 16.05 -36.19 8.86
C ASN A 539 14.75 -35.91 8.09
N ILE A 540 13.63 -36.50 8.50
CA ILE A 540 12.32 -36.26 7.87
C ILE A 540 11.94 -34.79 7.96
N LEU A 541 12.06 -34.16 9.14
CA LEU A 541 11.75 -32.74 9.30
C LEU A 541 12.65 -31.86 8.42
N ALA A 542 13.95 -32.14 8.39
CA ALA A 542 14.90 -31.38 7.59
C ALA A 542 14.68 -31.55 6.08
N ILE A 543 14.47 -32.77 5.60
CA ILE A 543 14.20 -33.03 4.17
C ILE A 543 12.87 -32.41 3.75
N THR A 544 11.82 -32.56 4.57
CA THR A 544 10.52 -31.93 4.30
C THR A 544 10.64 -30.41 4.26
N GLY A 545 11.37 -29.80 5.20
CA GLY A 545 11.61 -28.35 5.18
C GLY A 545 12.35 -27.89 3.93
N LEU A 546 13.41 -28.59 3.51
CA LEU A 546 14.12 -28.29 2.25
C LEU A 546 13.21 -28.46 1.02
N ALA A 547 12.41 -29.52 0.98
CA ALA A 547 11.51 -29.80 -0.12
C ALA A 547 10.43 -28.70 -0.25
N ILE A 548 9.82 -28.28 0.86
CA ILE A 548 8.83 -27.20 0.85
C ILE A 548 9.47 -25.89 0.36
N ILE A 549 10.67 -25.53 0.81
CA ILE A 549 11.37 -24.33 0.31
C ILE A 549 11.62 -24.45 -1.19
N ALA A 550 12.15 -25.58 -1.67
CA ALA A 550 12.42 -25.78 -3.09
C ALA A 550 11.15 -25.65 -3.94
N ILE A 551 10.03 -26.22 -3.48
CA ILE A 551 8.71 -26.12 -4.13
C ILE A 551 8.25 -24.66 -4.16
N CYS A 552 8.27 -23.96 -3.02
CA CYS A 552 7.82 -22.58 -2.95
C CYS A 552 8.68 -21.66 -3.85
N VAL A 553 10.00 -21.80 -3.83
CA VAL A 553 10.92 -20.98 -4.65
C VAL A 553 10.71 -21.22 -6.15
N GLY A 554 10.38 -22.46 -6.56
CA GLY A 554 10.17 -22.81 -7.97
C GLY A 554 8.77 -22.49 -8.52
N ILE A 555 7.73 -22.53 -7.67
CA ILE A 555 6.33 -22.42 -8.12
C ILE A 555 5.71 -21.05 -7.81
N TYR A 556 6.07 -20.43 -6.68
CA TYR A 556 5.48 -19.14 -6.34
C TYR A 556 5.96 -18.06 -7.31
N ASN A 557 5.12 -17.05 -7.51
CA ASN A 557 5.42 -15.93 -8.38
C ASN A 557 4.65 -14.69 -7.90
N GLU A 558 4.93 -13.55 -8.53
CA GLU A 558 4.41 -12.24 -8.18
C GLU A 558 2.89 -12.08 -8.38
N LYS A 559 2.22 -13.02 -9.06
CA LYS A 559 0.76 -12.99 -9.28
C LYS A 559 -0.02 -13.55 -8.10
N LEU A 560 0.66 -14.17 -7.14
CA LEU A 560 0.03 -14.65 -5.92
C LEU A 560 -0.32 -13.48 -5.01
N ASN A 561 -1.49 -13.55 -4.36
CA ASN A 561 -1.85 -12.65 -3.27
C ASN A 561 -0.99 -12.99 -2.03
N TYR A 562 0.26 -12.52 -2.05
CA TYR A 562 1.28 -12.77 -1.05
C TYR A 562 1.31 -11.61 -0.04
N PRO A 563 1.43 -11.87 1.27
CA PRO A 563 1.68 -13.15 1.94
C PRO A 563 0.51 -14.13 2.04
N GLY A 564 -0.61 -13.72 2.65
CA GLY A 564 -1.80 -14.56 2.84
C GLY A 564 -1.48 -15.97 3.36
N TRP A 565 -2.15 -16.98 2.80
CA TRP A 565 -1.89 -18.39 3.11
C TRP A 565 -0.55 -18.89 2.58
N TYR A 566 -0.03 -18.29 1.51
CA TYR A 566 1.18 -18.75 0.84
C TYR A 566 2.42 -18.61 1.72
N ALA A 567 2.47 -17.59 2.57
CA ALA A 567 3.54 -17.39 3.54
C ALA A 567 3.60 -18.45 4.66
N LEU A 568 2.53 -19.22 4.89
CA LEU A 568 2.50 -20.33 5.86
C LEU A 568 3.58 -21.38 5.55
N PHE A 569 3.70 -21.75 4.28
CA PHE A 569 4.60 -22.82 3.83
C PHE A 569 6.08 -22.50 4.05
N PRO A 570 6.66 -21.37 3.57
CA PRO A 570 8.06 -21.04 3.85
C PRO A 570 8.32 -20.84 5.34
N THR A 571 7.36 -20.26 6.08
CA THR A 571 7.49 -20.07 7.53
C THR A 571 7.58 -21.42 8.25
N MET A 572 6.68 -22.36 7.95
CA MET A 572 6.71 -23.70 8.54
C MET A 572 7.93 -24.50 8.10
N ALA A 573 8.37 -24.36 6.84
CA ALA A 573 9.57 -25.00 6.35
C ALA A 573 10.83 -24.57 7.13
N ALA A 574 10.97 -23.27 7.40
CA ALA A 574 12.04 -22.74 8.24
C ALA A 574 11.95 -23.27 9.69
N VAL A 575 10.74 -23.33 10.26
CA VAL A 575 10.51 -23.92 11.59
C VAL A 575 10.95 -25.39 11.62
N LEU A 576 10.57 -26.19 10.62
CA LEU A 576 10.94 -27.61 10.51
C LEU A 576 12.47 -27.79 10.42
N LEU A 577 13.16 -26.98 9.61
CA LEU A 577 14.61 -27.03 9.48
C LEU A 577 15.35 -26.69 10.77
N ILE A 578 14.90 -25.65 11.47
CA ILE A 578 15.52 -25.24 12.74
C ILE A 578 15.22 -26.30 13.82
N ALA A 579 14.01 -26.85 13.84
CA ALA A 579 13.56 -27.87 14.78
C ALA A 579 14.27 -29.22 14.61
N ALA A 580 14.61 -29.60 13.38
CA ALA A 580 15.37 -30.81 13.08
C ALA A 580 16.73 -30.86 13.79
N GLY A 581 17.30 -29.69 14.10
CA GLY A 581 18.56 -29.55 14.81
C GLY A 581 19.79 -29.88 13.97
N SER A 582 20.97 -29.68 14.54
CA SER A 582 22.26 -29.79 13.83
C SER A 582 22.71 -31.22 13.53
N HIS A 583 22.01 -32.23 14.07
CA HIS A 583 22.34 -33.64 13.87
C HIS A 583 21.61 -34.29 12.69
N ALA A 584 20.58 -33.63 12.13
CA ALA A 584 19.94 -34.10 10.90
C ALA A 584 20.99 -34.15 9.77
N TRP A 585 20.91 -35.18 8.91
CA TRP A 585 21.89 -35.44 7.87
C TRP A 585 22.10 -34.21 6.99
N SER A 586 21.02 -33.66 6.40
CA SER A 586 21.11 -32.49 5.52
C SER A 586 21.62 -31.25 6.24
N ASN A 587 21.20 -31.01 7.50
CA ASN A 587 21.69 -29.90 8.30
C ASN A 587 23.20 -30.02 8.58
N ARG A 588 23.67 -31.24 8.85
CA ARG A 588 25.07 -31.54 9.17
C ARG A 588 25.99 -31.56 7.95
N THR A 589 25.53 -32.11 6.82
CA THR A 589 26.37 -32.34 5.63
C THR A 589 26.26 -31.23 4.61
N ILE A 590 25.06 -30.70 4.39
CA ILE A 590 24.79 -29.67 3.36
C ILE A 590 24.81 -28.28 4.00
N LEU A 591 23.95 -28.03 4.99
CA LEU A 591 23.78 -26.67 5.54
C LEU A 591 25.00 -26.22 6.38
N ALA A 592 25.66 -27.16 7.05
CA ALA A 592 26.88 -26.88 7.80
C ALA A 592 28.16 -26.97 6.94
N HIS A 593 28.05 -27.14 5.62
CA HIS A 593 29.21 -27.16 4.72
C HIS A 593 29.92 -25.79 4.75
N PRO A 594 31.28 -25.73 4.82
CA PRO A 594 32.01 -24.48 5.04
C PRO A 594 31.69 -23.36 4.05
N ILE A 595 31.52 -23.69 2.76
CA ILE A 595 31.18 -22.71 1.72
C ILE A 595 29.78 -22.14 1.93
N ILE A 596 28.81 -22.99 2.27
CA ILE A 596 27.44 -22.55 2.54
C ILE A 596 27.45 -21.66 3.79
N VAL A 597 28.06 -22.11 4.88
CA VAL A 597 28.20 -21.30 6.10
C VAL A 597 28.87 -19.96 5.82
N TRP A 598 29.91 -19.92 4.98
CA TRP A 598 30.58 -18.67 4.59
C TRP A 598 29.62 -17.66 3.95
N VAL A 599 28.77 -18.10 3.01
CA VAL A 599 27.73 -17.24 2.44
C VAL A 599 26.73 -16.77 3.52
N GLY A 600 26.37 -17.66 4.44
CA GLY A 600 25.51 -17.36 5.59
C GLY A 600 26.08 -16.32 6.55
N LEU A 601 27.41 -16.31 6.72
CA LEU A 601 28.11 -15.32 7.54
C LEU A 601 28.07 -13.93 6.90
N ILE A 602 28.27 -13.83 5.58
CA ILE A 602 28.18 -12.56 4.84
C ILE A 602 26.75 -12.21 4.39
N SER A 603 25.74 -12.99 4.80
CA SER A 603 24.37 -12.87 4.28
C SER A 603 23.74 -11.49 4.53
N TYR A 604 24.09 -10.86 5.66
CA TYR A 604 23.56 -9.54 6.02
C TYR A 604 24.12 -8.44 5.11
N PRO A 605 25.45 -8.24 4.99
CA PRO A 605 25.97 -7.26 4.04
C PRO A 605 25.63 -7.61 2.58
N LEU A 606 25.49 -8.91 2.22
CA LEU A 606 25.01 -9.32 0.89
C LEU A 606 23.58 -8.85 0.64
N TYR A 607 22.70 -9.02 1.62
CA TYR A 607 21.34 -8.47 1.56
C TYR A 607 21.36 -6.95 1.38
N LEU A 608 22.30 -6.22 2.00
CA LEU A 608 22.38 -4.76 1.86
C LEU A 608 22.94 -4.29 0.51
N TRP A 609 23.99 -4.93 -0.02
CA TRP A 609 24.69 -4.45 -1.21
C TRP A 609 24.02 -4.84 -2.53
N HIS A 610 23.40 -6.02 -2.59
CA HIS A 610 22.91 -6.57 -3.87
C HIS A 610 21.85 -5.68 -4.53
N TRP A 611 20.97 -5.07 -3.73
CA TRP A 611 19.82 -4.34 -4.25
C TRP A 611 20.16 -2.91 -4.72
N PRO A 612 20.87 -2.05 -3.95
CA PRO A 612 21.26 -0.73 -4.45
C PRO A 612 22.09 -0.83 -5.73
N LEU A 613 23.03 -1.78 -5.81
CA LEU A 613 23.84 -1.98 -7.01
C LEU A 613 23.00 -2.38 -8.22
N LEU A 614 22.08 -3.33 -8.06
CA LEU A 614 21.15 -3.71 -9.12
C LEU A 614 20.22 -2.55 -9.50
N SER A 615 19.74 -1.80 -8.51
CA SER A 615 18.83 -0.67 -8.70
C SER A 615 19.49 0.44 -9.50
N PHE A 616 20.70 0.87 -9.13
CA PHE A 616 21.45 1.88 -9.90
C PHE A 616 21.82 1.39 -11.29
N ALA A 617 22.20 0.11 -11.45
CA ALA A 617 22.44 -0.44 -12.77
C ALA A 617 21.17 -0.43 -13.64
N THR A 618 20.01 -0.73 -13.04
CA THR A 618 18.72 -0.70 -13.76
C THR A 618 18.31 0.72 -14.11
N PHE A 619 18.60 1.64 -13.21
CA PHE A 619 18.33 3.04 -13.37
C PHE A 619 19.20 3.69 -14.46
N LEU A 620 20.50 3.36 -14.52
CA LEU A 620 21.46 3.94 -15.46
C LEU A 620 21.56 3.19 -16.79
N ALA A 621 21.27 1.89 -16.80
CA ALA A 621 21.69 1.03 -17.89
C ALA A 621 20.60 0.01 -18.25
N GLU A 622 19.33 0.43 -18.23
CA GLU A 622 18.14 -0.40 -18.47
C GLU A 622 18.28 -1.30 -19.73
N PHE A 623 18.91 -0.82 -20.81
CA PHE A 623 19.15 -1.55 -22.07
C PHE A 623 20.44 -2.36 -22.10
N TRP A 624 21.39 -2.04 -21.23
CA TRP A 624 22.72 -2.63 -21.20
C TRP A 624 22.81 -3.75 -20.14
N LEU A 625 21.76 -3.97 -19.36
CA LEU A 625 21.67 -5.03 -18.34
C LEU A 625 21.49 -6.42 -18.95
N THR A 626 22.44 -6.79 -19.80
CA THR A 626 22.65 -8.15 -20.27
C THR A 626 22.86 -9.09 -19.08
N PRO A 627 22.54 -10.40 -19.21
CA PRO A 627 22.79 -11.38 -18.15
C PRO A 627 24.24 -11.37 -17.65
N ILE A 628 25.22 -11.12 -18.52
CA ILE A 628 26.64 -11.04 -18.14
C ILE A 628 26.93 -9.84 -17.23
N ILE A 629 26.34 -8.67 -17.49
CA ILE A 629 26.47 -7.48 -16.64
C ILE A 629 25.79 -7.72 -15.29
N LYS A 630 24.61 -8.35 -15.28
CA LYS A 630 23.92 -8.77 -14.04
C LYS A 630 24.80 -9.70 -13.19
N VAL A 631 25.46 -10.69 -13.80
CA VAL A 631 26.42 -11.56 -13.10
C VAL A 631 27.60 -10.75 -12.56
N GLY A 632 28.15 -9.81 -13.33
CA GLY A 632 29.21 -8.91 -12.88
C GLY A 632 28.82 -8.10 -11.64
N ILE A 633 27.61 -7.54 -11.62
CA ILE A 633 27.06 -6.79 -10.49
C ILE A 633 26.83 -7.71 -9.27
N LEU A 634 26.37 -8.94 -9.48
CA LEU A 634 26.21 -9.94 -8.43
C LEU A 634 27.57 -10.29 -7.80
N VAL A 635 28.60 -10.54 -8.60
CA VAL A 635 29.97 -10.79 -8.13
C VAL A 635 30.50 -9.59 -7.34
N LEU A 636 30.30 -8.37 -7.85
CA LEU A 636 30.66 -7.15 -7.13
C LEU A 636 29.93 -7.05 -5.77
N SER A 637 28.64 -7.38 -5.73
CA SER A 637 27.86 -7.41 -4.50
C SER A 637 28.47 -8.38 -3.47
N ILE A 638 28.89 -9.57 -3.89
CA ILE A 638 29.56 -10.56 -3.02
C ILE A 638 30.90 -10.03 -2.51
N ILE A 639 31.72 -9.42 -3.39
CA ILE A 639 33.04 -8.86 -3.02
C ILE A 639 32.87 -7.74 -1.99
N LEU A 640 31.98 -6.76 -2.24
CA LEU A 640 31.73 -5.67 -1.30
C LEU A 640 31.15 -6.19 0.03
N SER A 641 30.35 -7.24 -0.02
CA SER A 641 29.77 -7.86 1.18
C SER A 641 30.81 -8.57 2.03
N ALA A 642 31.70 -9.34 1.39
CA ALA A 642 32.84 -9.95 2.06
C ALA A 642 33.76 -8.87 2.64
N GLY A 643 34.08 -7.82 1.88
CA GLY A 643 34.86 -6.67 2.36
C GLY A 643 34.22 -5.98 3.56
N THR A 644 32.91 -5.70 3.51
CA THR A 644 32.16 -5.11 4.62
C THR A 644 32.19 -6.01 5.86
N TYR A 645 32.03 -7.33 5.67
CA TYR A 645 32.06 -8.29 6.76
C TYR A 645 33.45 -8.38 7.42
N TYR A 646 34.52 -8.54 6.63
CA TYR A 646 35.86 -8.77 7.16
C TYR A 646 36.55 -7.49 7.65
N PHE A 647 36.32 -6.35 7.01
CA PHE A 647 37.01 -5.10 7.33
C PHE A 647 36.22 -4.15 8.23
N ILE A 648 34.89 -4.28 8.30
CA ILE A 648 34.05 -3.40 9.13
C ILE A 648 33.37 -4.18 10.25
N GLU A 649 32.57 -5.19 9.92
CA GLU A 649 31.76 -5.90 10.92
C GLU A 649 32.61 -6.69 11.93
N GLN A 650 33.52 -7.56 11.44
CA GLN A 650 34.37 -8.41 12.28
C GLN A 650 35.28 -7.61 13.23
N PRO A 651 36.00 -6.56 12.77
CA PRO A 651 36.86 -5.77 13.64
C PRO A 651 36.10 -5.00 14.74
N ILE A 652 34.87 -4.55 14.46
CA ILE A 652 34.01 -3.84 15.43
C ILE A 652 33.37 -4.81 16.43
N ARG A 653 33.01 -6.03 16.00
CA ARG A 653 32.36 -7.01 16.87
C ARG A 653 33.34 -7.78 17.75
N PHE A 654 34.46 -8.21 17.18
CA PHE A 654 35.35 -9.19 17.82
C PHE A 654 36.84 -8.79 17.80
N GLY A 655 37.23 -7.82 16.96
CA GLY A 655 38.63 -7.47 16.73
C GLY A 655 39.11 -6.19 17.43
N ARG A 656 39.98 -5.45 16.74
CA ARG A 656 40.69 -4.26 17.24
C ARG A 656 39.76 -3.16 17.76
N TYR A 657 38.56 -3.03 17.19
CA TYR A 657 37.61 -1.96 17.51
C TYR A 657 36.47 -2.42 18.41
N LYS A 658 36.58 -3.58 19.06
CA LYS A 658 35.57 -4.11 20.00
C LYS A 658 35.20 -3.17 21.16
N ASN A 659 36.12 -2.26 21.52
CA ASN A 659 35.92 -1.29 22.59
C ASN A 659 35.32 0.05 22.09
N LEU A 660 35.10 0.21 20.78
CA LEU A 660 34.48 1.42 20.23
C LEU A 660 33.13 1.65 20.92
N SER A 661 32.80 2.87 21.36
CA SER A 661 31.52 3.10 22.03
C SER A 661 30.34 2.84 21.09
N ALA A 662 29.33 2.08 21.53
CA ALA A 662 28.10 1.87 20.77
C ALA A 662 27.37 3.20 20.51
N TRP A 663 27.51 4.17 21.42
CA TRP A 663 26.97 5.52 21.24
C TRP A 663 27.64 6.28 20.10
N ASN A 664 28.95 6.07 19.85
CA ASN A 664 29.64 6.69 18.73
C ASN A 664 29.14 6.10 17.40
N ILE A 665 28.94 4.78 17.34
CA ILE A 665 28.36 4.11 16.17
C ILE A 665 26.95 4.65 15.92
N LEU A 666 26.14 4.78 16.96
CA LEU A 666 24.79 5.32 16.86
C LEU A 666 24.79 6.79 16.41
N ALA A 667 25.69 7.62 16.96
CA ALA A 667 25.80 9.03 16.57
C ALA A 667 26.17 9.19 15.09
N VAL A 668 27.14 8.41 14.60
CA VAL A 668 27.50 8.37 13.17
C VAL A 668 26.28 7.93 12.35
N PHE A 669 25.59 6.87 12.76
CA PHE A 669 24.40 6.40 12.05
C PHE A 669 23.28 7.45 11.99
N VAL A 670 23.00 8.14 13.09
CA VAL A 670 22.00 9.23 13.14
C VAL A 670 22.43 10.41 12.27
N SER A 671 23.72 10.72 12.19
CA SER A 671 24.21 11.80 11.32
C SER A 671 23.94 11.54 9.83
N ILE A 672 23.87 10.28 9.41
CA ILE A 672 23.45 9.89 8.04
C ILE A 672 21.98 10.23 7.81
N GLY A 673 21.12 10.14 8.83
CA GLY A 673 19.75 10.64 8.77
C GLY A 673 19.70 12.16 8.57
N GLY A 674 20.62 12.89 9.22
CA GLY A 674 20.85 14.31 8.98
C GLY A 674 21.26 14.61 7.53
N LEU A 675 22.14 13.80 6.95
CA LEU A 675 22.48 13.87 5.52
C LEU A 675 21.23 13.65 4.65
N GLY A 676 20.43 12.62 4.92
CA GLY A 676 19.16 12.38 4.22
C GLY A 676 18.20 13.57 4.28
N TRP A 677 18.10 14.23 5.44
CA TRP A 677 17.32 15.47 5.59
C TRP A 677 17.90 16.64 4.79
N LEU A 678 19.23 16.80 4.76
CA LEU A 678 19.88 17.81 3.94
C LEU A 678 19.64 17.57 2.44
N MET A 679 19.74 16.32 1.99
CA MET A 679 19.41 15.92 0.61
C MET A 679 17.98 16.36 0.26
N GLN A 680 17.02 16.14 1.18
CA GLN A 680 15.62 16.47 0.94
C GLN A 680 15.32 17.98 0.94
N SER A 681 15.97 18.75 1.83
CA SER A 681 15.54 20.12 2.18
C SER A 681 16.43 21.25 1.67
N LYS A 682 17.76 21.04 1.58
CA LYS A 682 18.75 22.11 1.36
C LYS A 682 19.57 21.90 0.09
N LEU A 683 19.99 20.66 -0.17
CA LEU A 683 20.88 20.33 -1.28
C LEU A 683 20.16 20.45 -2.62
N VAL A 684 18.90 20.02 -2.66
CA VAL A 684 18.05 20.06 -3.85
C VAL A 684 17.83 21.49 -4.36
N PRO A 685 17.35 22.46 -3.53
CA PRO A 685 17.18 23.84 -3.98
C PRO A 685 18.48 24.57 -4.37
N VAL A 686 19.64 24.12 -3.89
CA VAL A 686 20.95 24.71 -4.23
C VAL A 686 21.45 24.18 -5.56
N LEU A 687 21.45 22.86 -5.74
CA LEU A 687 21.77 22.22 -7.03
C LEU A 687 20.84 22.71 -8.14
N ALA A 688 19.57 22.96 -7.80
CA ALA A 688 18.59 23.56 -8.70
C ALA A 688 19.01 24.92 -9.29
N LYS A 689 19.83 25.69 -8.58
CA LYS A 689 20.25 27.02 -9.03
C LYS A 689 21.50 26.99 -9.89
N ILE A 690 22.28 25.92 -9.80
CA ILE A 690 23.60 25.78 -10.46
C ILE A 690 23.43 25.22 -11.88
N ASP A 691 22.41 24.38 -12.12
CA ASP A 691 22.11 23.81 -13.43
C ASP A 691 20.59 23.85 -13.72
N PRO A 692 20.08 24.97 -14.25
CA PRO A 692 18.67 25.11 -14.58
C PRO A 692 18.25 24.24 -15.79
N GLN A 693 19.18 23.73 -16.60
CA GLN A 693 18.88 22.87 -17.76
C GLN A 693 18.43 21.47 -17.32
N ASN A 694 18.99 20.95 -16.22
CA ASN A 694 18.55 19.70 -15.59
C ASN A 694 17.17 19.79 -14.90
N ILE A 695 16.64 21.00 -14.70
CA ILE A 695 15.32 21.24 -14.10
C ILE A 695 14.28 21.57 -15.16
N THR A 696 14.68 22.20 -16.25
CA THR A 696 13.78 22.50 -17.36
C THR A 696 13.40 21.27 -18.17
N GLN A 697 13.99 20.09 -17.96
CA GLN A 697 13.45 18.83 -18.50
C GLN A 697 12.39 18.19 -17.57
N LEU A 698 12.37 18.56 -16.30
CA LEU A 698 11.24 18.43 -15.38
C LEU A 698 10.39 19.70 -15.48
N MET A 699 10.00 20.12 -16.70
CA MET A 699 8.98 21.17 -16.78
C MET A 699 7.79 20.65 -15.97
N PRO A 700 7.22 21.46 -15.06
CA PRO A 700 5.91 21.14 -14.54
C PRO A 700 5.06 20.85 -15.77
N ASP A 701 4.29 19.75 -15.74
CA ASP A 701 3.21 19.60 -16.71
C ASP A 701 2.56 20.97 -16.78
N HIS A 702 2.70 21.64 -17.92
CA HIS A 702 1.91 22.82 -18.19
C HIS A 702 0.52 22.24 -18.30
N LYS A 703 -0.12 22.05 -17.14
CA LYS A 703 -1.54 21.80 -17.07
C LYS A 703 -2.13 22.94 -17.84
N CYS A 704 -2.97 22.60 -18.81
CA CYS A 704 -3.70 23.57 -19.63
C CYS A 704 -4.27 24.73 -18.79
N ASP A 705 -4.50 24.55 -17.48
CA ASP A 705 -4.77 25.55 -16.44
C ASP A 705 -3.99 26.88 -16.53
N ARG A 706 -2.70 26.91 -16.93
CA ARG A 706 -1.91 28.17 -16.91
C ARG A 706 -1.98 29.04 -18.16
N LEU A 707 -2.47 28.50 -19.28
CA LEU A 707 -2.49 29.25 -20.54
C LEU A 707 -3.82 29.99 -20.78
N PHE A 708 -4.83 29.88 -19.90
CA PHE A 708 -6.20 30.31 -20.19
C PHE A 708 -6.83 31.18 -19.11
N ARG A 709 -7.26 32.37 -19.51
CA ARG A 709 -8.33 33.13 -18.86
C ARG A 709 -9.40 33.37 -19.91
N ASN A 710 -10.64 32.97 -19.58
CA ASN A 710 -11.89 33.34 -20.26
C ASN A 710 -12.42 32.33 -21.31
N ALA A 711 -13.06 31.25 -20.86
CA ALA A 711 -14.17 30.62 -21.59
C ALA A 711 -15.07 29.84 -20.62
N GLU A 712 -16.35 30.18 -20.56
CA GLU A 712 -17.39 29.53 -19.75
C GLU A 712 -17.91 28.25 -20.44
N LEU A 713 -17.10 27.19 -20.53
CA LEU A 713 -17.56 25.89 -21.03
C LEU A 713 -17.48 24.82 -19.91
N PRO A 714 -18.60 24.14 -19.57
CA PRO A 714 -18.64 23.19 -18.47
C PRO A 714 -18.23 21.80 -18.95
N LEU A 715 -16.99 21.36 -18.68
CA LEU A 715 -16.48 19.97 -18.67
C LEU A 715 -14.97 20.00 -18.35
N GLN A 716 -14.46 19.02 -17.60
CA GLN A 716 -13.18 19.08 -16.87
C GLN A 716 -11.88 19.00 -17.70
N SER A 717 -11.92 18.99 -19.05
CA SER A 717 -10.71 18.69 -19.86
C SER A 717 -10.58 19.47 -21.17
N TYR A 718 -10.57 20.81 -21.09
CA TYR A 718 -10.37 21.68 -22.24
C TYR A 718 -9.06 22.48 -22.17
N CYS A 719 -8.47 22.73 -23.33
CA CYS A 719 -7.31 23.61 -23.53
C CYS A 719 -7.72 24.66 -24.59
N TYR A 720 -7.91 25.95 -24.26
CA TYR A 720 -8.39 26.97 -25.22
C TYR A 720 -7.48 28.19 -25.29
N VAL A 721 -6.54 28.27 -26.23
CA VAL A 721 -5.68 29.45 -26.35
C VAL A 721 -6.39 30.56 -27.11
N ASP A 722 -6.89 31.53 -26.35
CA ASP A 722 -7.12 32.88 -26.86
C ASP A 722 -5.85 33.72 -26.71
N ARG A 723 -5.40 34.35 -27.79
CA ARG A 723 -4.26 35.29 -27.75
C ARG A 723 -4.78 36.71 -27.83
N PRO A 724 -4.24 37.66 -27.04
CA PRO A 724 -4.63 39.06 -27.16
C PRO A 724 -4.39 39.59 -28.58
N PRO A 725 -5.23 40.54 -29.03
CA PRO A 725 -5.45 40.85 -30.44
C PRO A 725 -4.37 41.80 -30.97
N GLU A 726 -3.15 41.31 -31.19
CA GLU A 726 -2.19 42.02 -32.04
C GLU A 726 -2.23 41.49 -33.49
N THR A 727 -2.77 40.28 -33.71
CA THR A 727 -2.88 39.68 -35.04
C THR A 727 -4.25 39.02 -35.24
N PRO A 728 -4.92 39.22 -36.39
CA PRO A 728 -6.20 38.58 -36.69
C PRO A 728 -6.08 37.06 -36.69
N ILE A 729 -7.06 36.38 -36.08
CA ILE A 729 -7.21 34.93 -36.19
C ILE A 729 -7.65 34.61 -37.62
N THR A 730 -6.88 33.79 -38.33
CA THR A 730 -7.13 33.45 -39.75
C THR A 730 -7.82 32.10 -39.93
N HIS A 731 -7.67 31.21 -38.95
CA HIS A 731 -8.24 29.86 -38.97
C HIS A 731 -8.31 29.29 -37.55
N THR A 732 -9.06 28.19 -37.39
CA THR A 732 -9.23 27.50 -36.11
C THR A 732 -8.61 26.11 -36.18
N ASN A 733 -7.87 25.73 -35.15
CA ASN A 733 -7.29 24.40 -34.97
C ASN A 733 -7.97 23.71 -33.77
N ILE A 734 -8.54 22.54 -33.99
CA ILE A 734 -9.15 21.72 -32.95
C ILE A 734 -8.36 20.41 -32.83
N VAL A 735 -7.83 20.08 -31.65
CA VAL A 735 -7.16 18.81 -31.38
C VAL A 735 -8.05 17.96 -30.47
N ILE A 736 -8.33 16.72 -30.84
CA ILE A 736 -9.15 15.81 -30.04
C ILE A 736 -8.45 14.45 -29.83
N GLY A 737 -8.44 13.99 -28.58
CA GLY A 737 -8.01 12.64 -28.20
C GLY A 737 -7.44 12.51 -26.79
N ASP A 738 -6.38 11.71 -26.62
CA ASP A 738 -5.84 11.38 -25.29
C ASP A 738 -4.71 12.33 -24.84
N SER A 739 -3.92 11.92 -23.84
CA SER A 739 -2.77 12.70 -23.36
C SER A 739 -1.73 13.02 -24.44
N HIS A 740 -1.69 12.28 -25.56
CA HIS A 740 -0.85 12.60 -26.71
C HIS A 740 -1.39 13.80 -27.49
N ALA A 741 -2.72 13.96 -27.58
CA ALA A 741 -3.36 15.15 -28.14
C ALA A 741 -2.93 16.41 -27.38
N GLY A 742 -2.85 16.32 -26.05
CA GLY A 742 -2.36 17.42 -25.21
C GLY A 742 -0.93 17.84 -25.53
N ARG A 743 -0.07 16.91 -25.97
CA ARG A 743 1.28 17.26 -26.43
C ARG A 743 1.24 18.03 -27.74
N ILE A 744 0.43 17.62 -28.71
CA ILE A 744 0.29 18.32 -29.99
C ILE A 744 -0.27 19.74 -29.82
N VAL A 745 -1.21 19.95 -28.88
CA VAL A 745 -1.70 21.29 -28.55
C VAL A 745 -0.53 22.20 -28.19
N ILE A 746 0.36 21.80 -27.28
CA ILE A 746 1.52 22.61 -26.86
C ILE A 746 2.36 23.08 -28.06
N GLY A 747 2.64 22.18 -29.01
CA GLY A 747 3.42 22.50 -30.20
C GLY A 747 2.69 23.48 -31.13
N LEU A 748 1.40 23.25 -31.41
CA LEU A 748 0.59 24.10 -32.27
C LEU A 748 0.53 25.54 -31.76
N VAL A 749 0.41 25.70 -30.44
CA VAL A 749 0.43 27.02 -29.82
C VAL A 749 1.71 27.75 -30.17
N THR A 750 2.86 27.11 -30.06
CA THR A 750 4.13 27.76 -30.40
C THR A 750 4.32 27.95 -31.90
N THR A 751 3.86 27.02 -32.74
CA THR A 751 4.19 27.00 -34.17
C THR A 751 3.18 27.70 -35.08
N ASP A 752 1.95 27.93 -34.62
CA ASP A 752 0.88 28.52 -35.41
C ASP A 752 0.25 29.73 -34.72
N PRO A 753 0.92 30.89 -34.75
CA PRO A 753 0.53 32.04 -33.95
C PRO A 753 -0.75 32.74 -34.42
N HIS A 754 -1.25 32.44 -35.63
CA HIS A 754 -2.39 33.08 -36.26
C HIS A 754 -3.68 32.25 -36.20
N SER A 755 -3.69 31.20 -35.38
CA SER A 755 -4.82 30.29 -35.21
C SER A 755 -5.44 30.36 -33.83
N ALA A 756 -6.76 30.19 -33.75
CA ALA A 756 -7.44 29.85 -32.50
C ALA A 756 -7.25 28.35 -32.23
N ILE A 757 -6.83 27.96 -31.02
CA ILE A 757 -6.50 26.56 -30.72
C ILE A 757 -7.38 26.02 -29.61
N TYR A 758 -8.13 24.95 -29.90
CA TYR A 758 -8.97 24.22 -28.97
C TYR A 758 -8.46 22.79 -28.80
N GLY A 759 -8.29 22.33 -27.57
CA GLY A 759 -7.87 20.98 -27.21
C GLY A 759 -8.94 20.28 -26.40
N TYR A 760 -9.46 19.17 -26.92
CA TYR A 760 -10.42 18.26 -26.29
C TYR A 760 -9.69 16.99 -25.87
N ILE A 761 -9.15 17.01 -24.66
CA ILE A 761 -8.18 16.01 -24.22
C ILE A 761 -8.79 15.17 -23.13
N THR A 762 -8.95 13.87 -23.33
CA THR A 762 -9.42 12.98 -22.26
C THR A 762 -8.38 11.89 -22.01
N ASN A 763 -7.72 11.97 -20.85
CA ASN A 763 -6.56 11.12 -20.54
C ASN A 763 -6.91 9.63 -20.67
N GLY A 764 -6.21 8.95 -21.58
CA GLY A 764 -6.39 7.53 -21.85
C GLY A 764 -7.59 7.17 -22.73
N CYS A 765 -8.36 8.15 -23.21
CA CYS A 765 -9.41 7.98 -24.22
C CYS A 765 -8.84 8.17 -25.63
N MET A 766 -8.61 7.06 -26.32
CA MET A 766 -8.30 7.10 -27.75
C MET A 766 -9.45 7.77 -28.50
N PRO A 767 -9.21 8.61 -29.52
CA PRO A 767 -10.27 9.36 -30.17
C PRO A 767 -11.06 8.49 -31.17
N ILE A 768 -11.76 7.49 -30.65
CA ILE A 768 -12.50 6.47 -31.37
C ILE A 768 -13.86 6.31 -30.68
N SER A 769 -14.95 6.50 -31.43
CA SER A 769 -16.30 6.36 -30.93
C SER A 769 -16.57 4.95 -30.41
N ASN A 770 -17.30 4.84 -29.30
CA ASN A 770 -17.71 3.55 -28.72
C ASN A 770 -16.53 2.62 -28.37
N PHE A 771 -15.41 3.18 -27.91
CA PHE A 771 -14.23 2.40 -27.54
C PHE A 771 -13.90 2.61 -26.05
N ILE A 772 -14.03 1.55 -25.24
CA ILE A 772 -13.86 1.63 -23.79
C ILE A 772 -12.50 1.04 -23.40
N ARG A 773 -11.77 1.74 -22.52
CA ARG A 773 -10.46 1.31 -22.05
C ARG A 773 -10.49 0.87 -20.59
N PHE A 774 -9.92 -0.28 -20.30
CA PHE A 774 -9.70 -0.81 -18.95
C PHE A 774 -8.22 -0.95 -18.64
N LYS A 775 -7.85 -0.70 -17.37
CA LYS A 775 -6.51 -1.01 -16.86
C LYS A 775 -6.51 -2.44 -16.34
N ASN A 776 -5.68 -3.33 -16.89
CA ASN A 776 -5.54 -4.70 -16.40
C ASN A 776 -6.92 -5.40 -16.27
N ASN A 777 -7.13 -6.12 -15.16
CA ASN A 777 -8.40 -6.76 -14.81
C ASN A 777 -9.35 -5.86 -14.01
N SER A 778 -9.14 -4.55 -13.99
CA SER A 778 -10.03 -3.60 -13.31
C SER A 778 -11.44 -3.66 -13.90
N THR A 779 -12.44 -3.56 -13.02
CA THR A 779 -13.85 -3.34 -13.39
C THR A 779 -14.15 -1.87 -13.67
N GLN A 780 -13.27 -0.96 -13.25
CA GLN A 780 -13.37 0.46 -13.52
C GLN A 780 -12.62 0.81 -14.81
N SER A 781 -13.34 1.42 -15.77
CA SER A 781 -12.76 1.91 -17.02
C SER A 781 -11.87 3.13 -16.74
N ILE A 782 -10.70 3.17 -17.39
CA ILE A 782 -9.86 4.39 -17.45
C ILE A 782 -10.56 5.46 -18.28
N CYS A 783 -11.20 5.03 -19.36
CA CYS A 783 -11.97 5.86 -20.26
C CYS A 783 -13.29 5.16 -20.57
N ASN A 784 -14.40 5.83 -20.33
CA ASN A 784 -15.71 5.35 -20.77
C ASN A 784 -16.07 5.93 -22.15
N ALA A 785 -16.92 5.23 -22.92
CA ALA A 785 -17.31 5.69 -24.25
C ALA A 785 -18.05 7.05 -24.24
N GLN A 786 -18.69 7.39 -23.11
CA GLN A 786 -19.45 8.63 -22.96
C GLN A 786 -18.53 9.85 -22.85
N GLU A 787 -17.37 9.72 -22.21
CA GLU A 787 -16.39 10.80 -22.07
C GLU A 787 -15.91 11.30 -23.43
N PHE A 788 -15.54 10.38 -24.33
CA PHE A 788 -15.16 10.75 -25.70
C PHE A 788 -16.35 11.29 -26.50
N ALA A 789 -17.54 10.69 -26.36
CA ALA A 789 -18.75 11.15 -27.05
C ALA A 789 -19.11 12.61 -26.68
N ASN A 790 -18.95 12.98 -25.41
CA ASN A 790 -19.15 14.35 -24.94
C ASN A 790 -18.13 15.30 -25.58
N GLY A 791 -16.85 14.92 -25.65
CA GLY A 791 -15.83 15.70 -26.34
C GLY A 791 -16.15 15.92 -27.82
N LEU A 792 -16.60 14.87 -28.51
CA LEU A 792 -17.01 14.95 -29.92
C LEU A 792 -18.22 15.88 -30.14
N GLN A 793 -19.19 15.88 -29.22
CA GLN A 793 -20.32 16.81 -29.28
C GLN A 793 -19.87 18.27 -29.14
N VAL A 794 -18.90 18.54 -28.27
CA VAL A 794 -18.41 19.90 -28.06
C VAL A 794 -17.60 20.36 -29.27
N VAL A 795 -16.77 19.49 -29.86
CA VAL A 795 -16.10 19.78 -31.15
C VAL A 795 -17.13 20.20 -32.20
N ARG A 796 -18.24 19.46 -32.33
CA ARG A 796 -19.31 19.82 -33.27
C ARG A 796 -19.89 21.20 -32.99
N GLN A 797 -20.17 21.53 -31.74
CA GLN A 797 -20.69 22.85 -31.36
C GLN A 797 -19.70 23.97 -31.66
N THR A 798 -18.41 23.75 -31.36
CA THR A 798 -17.34 24.74 -31.61
C THR A 798 -17.12 24.98 -33.09
N VAL A 799 -17.15 23.93 -33.93
CA VAL A 799 -17.07 24.09 -35.38
C VAL A 799 -18.27 24.90 -35.91
N LEU A 800 -19.48 24.57 -35.46
CA LEU A 800 -20.70 25.28 -35.90
C LEU A 800 -20.74 26.74 -35.45
N ALA A 801 -20.01 27.09 -34.37
CA ALA A 801 -19.88 28.45 -33.87
C ALA A 801 -18.67 29.22 -34.47
N SER A 802 -17.78 28.54 -35.19
CA SER A 802 -16.57 29.16 -35.74
C SER A 802 -16.86 29.89 -37.05
N GLU A 803 -16.40 31.13 -37.16
CA GLU A 803 -16.49 31.95 -38.37
C GLU A 803 -15.29 31.76 -39.32
N THR A 804 -14.29 30.95 -38.93
CA THR A 804 -13.05 30.74 -39.67
C THR A 804 -12.89 29.28 -40.11
N PRO A 805 -12.12 29.00 -41.20
CA PRO A 805 -11.84 27.63 -41.62
C PRO A 805 -11.25 26.81 -40.47
N THR A 806 -11.78 25.60 -40.24
CA THR A 806 -11.41 24.80 -39.07
C THR A 806 -10.63 23.55 -39.47
N THR A 807 -9.44 23.31 -38.90
CA THR A 807 -8.70 22.05 -39.04
C THR A 807 -8.83 21.23 -37.77
N ILE A 808 -9.26 19.97 -37.87
CA ILE A 808 -9.45 19.04 -36.75
C ILE A 808 -8.36 17.97 -36.79
N TYR A 809 -7.52 17.90 -35.76
CA TYR A 809 -6.47 16.91 -35.57
C TYR A 809 -6.94 15.79 -34.65
N LEU A 810 -6.99 14.57 -35.18
CA LEU A 810 -7.27 13.35 -34.44
C LEU A 810 -5.94 12.76 -33.94
N VAL A 811 -5.71 12.76 -32.63
CA VAL A 811 -4.42 12.34 -32.04
C VAL A 811 -4.64 11.37 -30.88
N GLY A 812 -3.97 10.21 -30.89
CA GLY A 812 -4.01 9.29 -29.76
C GLY A 812 -2.88 8.27 -29.75
N ARG A 813 -2.82 7.47 -28.68
CA ARG A 813 -1.87 6.36 -28.55
C ARG A 813 -2.43 5.06 -29.12
N TYR A 814 -2.55 4.97 -30.44
CA TYR A 814 -3.23 3.88 -31.16
C TYR A 814 -2.64 2.46 -30.98
N SER A 815 -1.34 2.35 -30.74
CA SER A 815 -0.56 1.11 -30.56
C SER A 815 -0.99 0.32 -29.34
N LEU A 816 -1.63 0.97 -28.36
CA LEU A 816 -2.17 0.30 -27.19
C LEU A 816 -3.23 -0.74 -27.54
N ILE A 817 -3.76 -0.78 -28.77
CA ILE A 817 -4.60 -1.89 -29.24
C ILE A 817 -3.90 -3.26 -29.12
N ASN A 818 -2.56 -3.29 -29.08
CA ASN A 818 -1.76 -4.49 -28.78
C ASN A 818 -1.90 -4.95 -27.30
N GLY A 819 -2.57 -4.18 -26.46
CA GLY A 819 -2.68 -4.36 -25.03
C GLY A 819 -1.47 -3.87 -24.23
N HIS A 820 -0.38 -3.46 -24.88
CA HIS A 820 0.85 -3.02 -24.23
C HIS A 820 1.59 -2.00 -25.12
N GLY A 821 2.37 -1.13 -24.50
CA GLY A 821 3.32 -0.25 -25.19
C GLY A 821 4.64 -0.96 -25.49
N ILE A 822 5.51 -0.31 -26.27
CA ILE A 822 6.73 -0.92 -26.82
C ILE A 822 7.78 -1.29 -25.75
N ASN A 823 7.77 -0.59 -24.62
CA ASN A 823 8.68 -0.79 -23.47
C ASN A 823 8.01 -1.54 -22.32
N THR A 824 6.71 -1.84 -22.40
CA THR A 824 5.99 -2.52 -21.32
C THR A 824 5.94 -4.01 -21.58
N SER A 825 6.21 -4.81 -20.55
CA SER A 825 5.98 -6.25 -20.62
C SER A 825 4.48 -6.55 -20.76
N ASN A 826 4.11 -7.75 -21.26
CA ASN A 826 2.72 -8.25 -21.30
C ASN A 826 2.01 -8.27 -19.92
N ARG A 827 2.68 -7.87 -18.83
CA ARG A 827 2.19 -7.86 -17.44
C ARG A 827 1.28 -6.66 -17.13
N ASN A 828 1.31 -5.57 -17.92
CA ASN A 828 0.44 -4.39 -17.78
C ASN A 828 -0.57 -4.28 -18.93
N SER A 829 -1.33 -5.36 -19.17
CA SER A 829 -2.25 -5.44 -20.30
C SER A 829 -3.39 -4.43 -20.18
N THR A 830 -3.42 -3.42 -21.04
CA THR A 830 -4.62 -2.62 -21.30
C THR A 830 -5.61 -3.48 -22.08
N ARG A 831 -6.88 -3.48 -21.67
CA ARG A 831 -7.95 -4.16 -22.40
C ARG A 831 -8.89 -3.13 -23.01
N TYR A 832 -9.34 -3.39 -24.22
CA TYR A 832 -10.33 -2.59 -24.92
C TYR A 832 -11.56 -3.43 -25.20
N GLN A 833 -12.74 -2.81 -25.11
CA GLN A 833 -14.01 -3.47 -25.41
C GLN A 833 -15.02 -2.46 -25.95
N ALA A 834 -16.02 -2.96 -26.67
CA ALA A 834 -17.19 -2.17 -27.04
C ALA A 834 -18.15 -1.99 -25.84
N PRO A 835 -19.02 -0.96 -25.88
CA PRO A 835 -20.15 -0.85 -24.97
C PRO A 835 -20.98 -2.13 -24.97
N ASN A 836 -21.39 -2.58 -23.78
CA ASN A 836 -22.27 -3.75 -23.55
C ASN A 836 -21.66 -5.13 -23.82
N VAL A 837 -20.35 -5.25 -24.05
CA VAL A 837 -19.65 -6.53 -24.08
C VAL A 837 -19.32 -6.98 -22.65
N THR A 838 -19.80 -8.17 -22.25
CA THR A 838 -19.63 -8.72 -20.89
C THR A 838 -18.54 -9.80 -20.80
N HIS A 839 -18.02 -10.27 -21.94
CA HIS A 839 -16.88 -11.20 -22.02
C HIS A 839 -15.57 -10.48 -22.36
N ILE A 840 -14.45 -11.18 -22.22
CA ILE A 840 -13.15 -10.68 -22.67
C ILE A 840 -13.12 -10.78 -24.20
N PRO A 841 -13.04 -9.66 -24.94
CA PRO A 841 -13.10 -9.69 -26.38
C PRO A 841 -11.82 -10.30 -26.99
N THR A 842 -12.01 -11.04 -28.07
CA THR A 842 -10.96 -11.56 -28.94
C THR A 842 -10.27 -10.43 -29.70
N GLU A 843 -9.04 -10.67 -30.19
CA GLU A 843 -8.32 -9.68 -30.99
C GLU A 843 -9.11 -9.20 -32.22
N ALA A 844 -9.83 -10.11 -32.87
CA ALA A 844 -10.67 -9.81 -34.02
C ALA A 844 -11.87 -8.90 -33.67
N GLU A 845 -12.50 -9.12 -32.51
CA GLU A 845 -13.58 -8.24 -32.02
C GLU A 845 -13.05 -6.84 -31.71
N VAL A 846 -11.88 -6.74 -31.06
CA VAL A 846 -11.23 -5.45 -30.80
C VAL A 846 -10.89 -4.72 -32.10
N ASP A 847 -10.34 -5.42 -33.09
CA ASP A 847 -9.97 -4.85 -34.40
C ASP A 847 -11.21 -4.34 -35.15
N ALA A 848 -12.28 -5.13 -35.19
CA ALA A 848 -13.55 -4.74 -35.82
C ALA A 848 -14.17 -3.51 -35.14
N HIS A 849 -14.17 -3.47 -33.81
CA HIS A 849 -14.68 -2.33 -33.05
C HIS A 849 -13.82 -1.07 -33.24
N PHE A 850 -12.50 -1.21 -33.29
CA PHE A 850 -11.60 -0.11 -33.59
C PHE A 850 -11.93 0.50 -34.96
N GLN A 851 -12.08 -0.33 -36.00
CA GLN A 851 -12.39 0.15 -37.35
C GLN A 851 -13.76 0.83 -37.42
N ALA A 852 -14.78 0.22 -36.83
CA ALA A 852 -16.14 0.77 -36.81
C ALA A 852 -16.20 2.10 -36.05
N GLY A 853 -15.56 2.17 -34.88
CA GLY A 853 -15.51 3.39 -34.07
C GLY A 853 -14.73 4.51 -34.75
N LEU A 854 -13.60 4.20 -35.40
CA LEU A 854 -12.80 5.19 -36.11
C LEU A 854 -13.54 5.70 -37.34
N ALA A 855 -14.18 4.81 -38.10
CA ALA A 855 -15.04 5.16 -39.21
C ALA A 855 -16.15 6.13 -38.77
N GLN A 856 -16.86 5.79 -37.70
CA GLN A 856 -17.92 6.64 -37.13
C GLN A 856 -17.41 8.02 -36.71
N THR A 857 -16.25 8.08 -36.04
CA THR A 857 -15.64 9.35 -35.63
C THR A 857 -15.30 10.20 -36.85
N LEU A 858 -14.63 9.63 -37.86
CA LEU A 858 -14.24 10.37 -39.06
C LEU A 858 -15.44 10.81 -39.90
N ASP A 859 -16.48 9.98 -40.03
CA ASP A 859 -17.72 10.35 -40.73
C ASP A 859 -18.42 11.52 -40.03
N THR A 860 -18.41 11.52 -38.70
CA THR A 860 -18.98 12.62 -37.91
C THR A 860 -18.20 13.93 -38.10
N LEU A 861 -16.87 13.87 -38.17
CA LEU A 861 -16.03 15.07 -38.30
C LEU A 861 -15.98 15.63 -39.72
N THR A 862 -15.96 14.76 -40.73
CA THR A 862 -15.86 15.14 -42.15
C THR A 862 -17.17 15.69 -42.72
N THR A 863 -18.30 15.49 -42.03
CA THR A 863 -19.61 16.05 -42.42
C THR A 863 -19.86 17.45 -41.87
N LEU A 864 -18.96 17.97 -41.03
CA LEU A 864 -19.06 19.33 -40.51
C LEU A 864 -18.71 20.36 -41.61
N PRO A 865 -19.32 21.56 -41.59
CA PRO A 865 -19.05 22.58 -42.60
C PRO A 865 -17.66 23.20 -42.40
N HIS A 866 -16.99 23.54 -43.51
CA HIS A 866 -15.70 24.25 -43.53
C HIS A 866 -14.59 23.59 -42.70
N THR A 867 -14.65 22.27 -42.51
CA THR A 867 -13.66 21.51 -41.75
C THR A 867 -12.72 20.71 -42.64
N ARG A 868 -11.46 20.68 -42.22
CA ARG A 868 -10.44 19.75 -42.73
C ARG A 868 -10.04 18.81 -41.61
N VAL A 869 -10.09 17.50 -41.85
CA VAL A 869 -9.76 16.49 -40.83
C VAL A 869 -8.38 15.91 -41.11
N VAL A 870 -7.53 15.90 -40.09
CA VAL A 870 -6.16 15.38 -40.12
C VAL A 870 -6.05 14.25 -39.11
N PHE A 871 -5.83 13.03 -39.60
CA PHE A 871 -5.43 11.89 -38.77
C PHE A 871 -3.92 11.98 -38.52
N VAL A 872 -3.54 12.23 -37.27
CA VAL A 872 -2.13 12.24 -36.85
C VAL A 872 -1.77 10.84 -36.38
N ASP A 873 -0.90 10.18 -37.14
CA ASP A 873 -0.40 8.87 -36.77
C ASP A 873 0.37 8.91 -35.46
N GLN A 874 0.60 7.73 -34.88
CA GLN A 874 1.26 7.66 -33.59
C GLN A 874 2.71 8.13 -33.64
N VAL A 875 3.06 8.97 -32.66
CA VAL A 875 4.45 9.32 -32.36
C VAL A 875 5.23 8.03 -32.03
N PRO A 876 6.42 7.79 -32.64
CA PRO A 876 7.28 6.65 -32.32
C PRO A 876 7.43 6.46 -30.82
N GLU A 877 7.13 5.28 -30.31
CA GLU A 877 7.40 4.95 -28.91
C GLU A 877 8.86 4.51 -28.76
N MET A 878 9.48 4.95 -27.67
CA MET A 878 10.82 4.56 -27.30
C MET A 878 10.75 3.28 -26.48
N SER A 879 11.65 2.33 -26.76
CA SER A 879 11.77 1.15 -25.91
C SER A 879 12.47 1.45 -24.59
N PHE A 880 12.73 2.72 -24.26
CA PHE A 880 13.56 3.18 -23.16
C PHE A 880 13.03 4.48 -22.58
N THR A 881 13.34 4.78 -21.31
CA THR A 881 13.09 6.11 -20.74
C THR A 881 14.13 7.10 -21.31
N PRO A 882 13.74 8.10 -22.13
CA PRO A 882 14.67 8.97 -22.85
C PRO A 882 15.64 9.73 -21.94
N LEU A 883 15.11 10.23 -20.83
CA LEU A 883 15.86 10.96 -19.81
C LEU A 883 16.96 10.10 -19.16
N ASN A 884 16.70 8.81 -18.93
CA ASN A 884 17.70 7.87 -18.40
C ASN A 884 18.77 7.55 -19.44
N CYS A 885 18.37 7.39 -20.70
CA CYS A 885 19.31 7.15 -21.78
C CYS A 885 20.29 8.31 -21.98
N MET A 886 19.79 9.55 -22.03
CA MET A 886 20.65 10.74 -22.16
C MET A 886 21.68 10.80 -21.04
N ARG A 887 21.26 10.53 -19.80
CA ARG A 887 22.15 10.47 -18.64
C ARG A 887 23.22 9.40 -18.78
N ALA A 888 22.83 8.18 -19.16
CA ALA A 888 23.77 7.09 -19.35
C ALA A 888 24.81 7.45 -20.42
N SER A 889 24.35 8.05 -21.52
CA SER A 889 25.19 8.55 -22.60
C SER A 889 26.21 9.58 -22.10
N GLN A 890 25.78 10.53 -21.26
CA GLN A 890 26.68 11.54 -20.66
C GLN A 890 27.68 10.95 -19.66
N LEU A 891 27.23 10.09 -18.74
CA LEU A 891 28.08 9.52 -17.69
C LEU A 891 29.13 8.55 -18.24
N PHE A 892 28.76 7.76 -19.24
CA PHE A 892 29.66 6.75 -19.82
C PHE A 892 30.32 7.22 -21.12
N ASN A 893 30.07 8.47 -21.55
CA ASN A 893 30.54 9.04 -22.82
C ASN A 893 30.20 8.16 -24.04
N ILE A 894 28.97 7.63 -24.06
CA ILE A 894 28.46 6.71 -25.08
C ILE A 894 27.59 7.50 -26.07
N SER A 895 28.12 7.92 -27.22
CA SER A 895 27.40 8.72 -28.22
C SER A 895 26.53 7.87 -29.17
N GLY A 896 25.32 8.33 -29.52
CA GLY A 896 24.51 7.75 -30.61
C GLY A 896 23.54 6.62 -30.22
N HIS A 897 23.23 6.45 -28.93
CA HIS A 897 22.52 5.27 -28.41
C HIS A 897 21.11 5.52 -27.84
N CYS A 898 20.61 6.77 -27.86
CA CYS A 898 19.21 7.07 -27.52
C CYS A 898 18.31 6.99 -28.73
N VAL A 899 18.42 5.85 -29.41
CA VAL A 899 17.71 5.52 -30.63
C VAL A 899 17.11 4.13 -30.55
N ILE A 900 16.01 3.91 -31.26
CA ILE A 900 15.40 2.60 -31.49
C ILE A 900 15.37 2.32 -32.99
N SER A 901 15.52 1.06 -33.42
CA SER A 901 15.41 0.74 -34.85
C SER A 901 14.01 1.08 -35.37
N GLN A 902 13.95 1.76 -36.51
CA GLN A 902 12.69 2.14 -37.14
C GLN A 902 11.84 0.89 -37.46
N GLN A 903 12.49 -0.21 -37.85
CA GLN A 903 11.84 -1.49 -38.11
C GLN A 903 11.12 -2.04 -36.86
N ARG A 904 11.70 -1.88 -35.66
CA ARG A 904 11.06 -2.34 -34.41
C ARG A 904 9.83 -1.52 -34.08
N VAL A 905 9.89 -0.20 -34.28
CA VAL A 905 8.72 0.68 -34.11
C VAL A 905 7.63 0.34 -35.12
N GLN A 906 8.00 0.17 -36.40
CA GLN A 906 7.05 -0.23 -37.46
C GLN A 906 6.39 -1.58 -37.16
N ALA A 907 7.15 -2.58 -36.70
CA ALA A 907 6.60 -3.87 -36.32
C ALA A 907 5.58 -3.75 -35.16
N HIS A 908 5.86 -2.90 -34.17
CA HIS A 908 4.91 -2.61 -33.08
C HIS A 908 3.66 -1.88 -33.58
N PHE A 909 3.80 -0.99 -34.56
CA PHE A 909 2.70 -0.18 -35.12
C PHE A 909 1.88 -0.91 -36.20
N ALA A 910 2.39 -2.02 -36.75
CA ALA A 910 1.82 -2.71 -37.91
C ALA A 910 0.34 -3.12 -37.74
N ARG A 911 -0.11 -3.49 -36.53
CA ARG A 911 -1.51 -3.87 -36.28
C ARG A 911 -2.45 -2.68 -36.50
N TYR A 912 -2.27 -1.61 -35.73
CA TYR A 912 -3.17 -0.46 -35.82
C TYR A 912 -3.05 0.25 -37.17
N GLN A 913 -1.85 0.34 -37.76
CA GLN A 913 -1.64 0.98 -39.05
C GLN A 913 -2.39 0.27 -40.18
N ARG A 914 -2.49 -1.06 -40.16
CA ARG A 914 -3.35 -1.80 -41.11
C ARG A 914 -4.82 -1.41 -40.93
N LEU A 915 -5.32 -1.40 -39.70
CA LEU A 915 -6.73 -1.06 -39.41
C LEU A 915 -7.08 0.37 -39.84
N VAL A 916 -6.23 1.34 -39.50
CA VAL A 916 -6.37 2.75 -39.89
C VAL A 916 -6.34 2.89 -41.41
N SER A 917 -5.41 2.22 -42.09
CA SER A 917 -5.29 2.31 -43.55
C SER A 917 -6.55 1.81 -44.26
N THR A 918 -7.18 0.73 -43.78
CA THR A 918 -8.46 0.24 -44.30
C THR A 918 -9.57 1.28 -44.16
N VAL A 919 -9.65 1.98 -43.02
CA VAL A 919 -10.69 3.00 -42.77
C VAL A 919 -10.46 4.25 -43.62
N LEU A 920 -9.20 4.69 -43.77
CA LEU A 920 -8.84 5.89 -44.53
C LEU A 920 -8.93 5.69 -46.05
N GLN A 921 -8.75 4.48 -46.57
CA GLN A 921 -8.93 4.18 -48.01
C GLN A 921 -10.33 4.55 -48.53
N THR A 922 -11.35 4.49 -47.68
CA THR A 922 -12.73 4.87 -48.02
C THR A 922 -13.06 6.32 -47.68
N ARG A 923 -12.09 7.10 -47.17
CA ARG A 923 -12.23 8.50 -46.73
C ARG A 923 -11.06 9.36 -47.24
N PRO A 924 -10.89 9.52 -48.56
CA PRO A 924 -9.77 10.26 -49.14
C PRO A 924 -9.70 11.74 -48.73
N GLN A 925 -10.81 12.30 -48.22
CA GLN A 925 -10.88 13.66 -47.68
C GLN A 925 -10.15 13.85 -46.34
N VAL A 926 -9.79 12.76 -45.65
CA VAL A 926 -9.04 12.82 -44.39
C VAL A 926 -7.55 12.82 -44.71
N LEU A 927 -6.85 13.89 -44.34
CA LEU A 927 -5.41 13.97 -44.47
C LEU A 927 -4.73 13.09 -43.41
N ARG A 928 -3.64 12.42 -43.78
CA ARG A 928 -2.86 11.57 -42.87
C ARG A 928 -1.47 12.14 -42.68
N TYR A 929 -1.07 12.41 -41.45
CA TYR A 929 0.27 12.89 -41.12
C TYR A 929 1.05 11.86 -40.31
N GLN A 930 2.31 11.59 -40.70
CA GLN A 930 3.19 10.60 -40.06
C GLN A 930 4.30 11.30 -39.25
N PRO A 931 4.22 11.34 -37.90
CA PRO A 931 5.32 11.88 -37.09
C PRO A 931 6.65 11.11 -37.26
N MET A 932 6.60 9.84 -37.70
CA MET A 932 7.80 9.05 -37.98
C MET A 932 8.69 9.69 -39.06
N ASP A 933 8.14 10.48 -39.99
CA ASP A 933 8.90 11.06 -41.10
C ASP A 933 9.96 12.07 -40.64
N ILE A 934 9.75 12.70 -39.47
CA ILE A 934 10.69 13.67 -38.88
C ILE A 934 11.42 13.11 -37.66
N LEU A 935 10.82 12.16 -36.94
CA LEU A 935 11.40 11.56 -35.73
C LEU A 935 12.24 10.31 -36.01
N CYS A 936 12.15 9.75 -37.21
CA CYS A 936 12.94 8.60 -37.63
C CYS A 936 13.72 8.91 -38.91
N THR A 937 15.04 9.02 -38.79
CA THR A 937 15.96 9.31 -39.90
C THR A 937 17.04 8.22 -39.96
N ALA A 938 17.53 7.92 -41.17
CA ALA A 938 18.56 6.90 -41.38
C ALA A 938 18.27 5.51 -40.77
N GLY A 939 16.99 5.09 -40.74
CA GLY A 939 16.60 3.75 -40.26
C GLY A 939 16.46 3.62 -38.73
N VAL A 940 16.58 4.72 -37.98
CA VAL A 940 16.41 4.76 -36.53
C VAL A 940 15.50 5.90 -36.10
N CYS A 941 14.73 5.70 -35.03
CA CYS A 941 13.94 6.75 -34.38
C CYS A 941 14.70 7.28 -33.17
N THR A 942 14.83 8.61 -33.06
CA THR A 942 15.64 9.27 -32.04
C THR A 942 14.79 9.89 -30.94
N ALA A 943 15.26 9.80 -29.70
CA ALA A 943 14.68 10.55 -28.58
C ALA A 943 15.34 11.93 -28.39
N LEU A 944 16.39 12.23 -29.16
CA LEU A 944 17.21 13.44 -29.08
C LEU A 944 17.14 14.23 -30.38
N GLY A 945 17.03 15.56 -30.29
CA GLY A 945 17.14 16.48 -31.41
C GLY A 945 18.59 16.84 -31.74
N ASP A 946 18.79 17.66 -32.77
CA ASP A 946 20.12 18.01 -33.30
C ASP A 946 21.08 18.59 -32.25
N ASN A 947 20.56 19.36 -31.29
CA ASN A 947 21.33 19.95 -30.19
C ASN A 947 21.45 19.03 -28.96
N GLN A 948 21.24 17.72 -29.11
CA GLN A 948 21.16 16.75 -28.01
C GLN A 948 20.07 17.08 -26.97
N SER A 949 19.07 17.87 -27.35
CA SER A 949 17.91 18.15 -26.49
C SER A 949 16.95 16.96 -26.50
N LEU A 950 16.34 16.62 -25.36
CA LEU A 950 15.26 15.64 -25.33
C LEU A 950 14.11 16.12 -26.23
N LEU A 951 13.51 15.19 -26.97
CA LEU A 951 12.25 15.39 -27.70
C LEU A 951 11.05 14.74 -26.98
N TYR A 952 11.33 13.93 -25.95
CA TYR A 952 10.34 13.13 -25.24
C TYR A 952 10.36 13.43 -23.76
N LYS A 953 9.18 13.41 -23.13
CA LYS A 953 9.00 13.52 -21.68
C LYS A 953 9.16 12.15 -21.00
N ASP A 954 8.58 11.12 -21.60
CA ASP A 954 8.66 9.73 -21.18
C ASP A 954 8.84 8.83 -22.41
N ASP A 955 8.59 7.53 -22.31
CA ASP A 955 8.82 6.59 -23.41
C ASP A 955 7.83 6.74 -24.58
N HIS A 956 6.79 7.58 -24.48
CA HIS A 956 5.79 7.71 -25.54
C HIS A 956 5.21 9.13 -25.74
N HIS A 957 5.30 10.02 -24.77
CA HIS A 957 4.89 11.42 -24.89
C HIS A 957 6.05 12.31 -25.33
N LEU A 958 5.79 13.18 -26.31
CA LEU A 958 6.69 14.28 -26.65
C LEU A 958 6.80 15.25 -25.47
N ASN A 959 7.96 15.87 -25.31
CA ASN A 959 8.09 17.09 -24.53
C ASN A 959 7.84 18.31 -25.44
N ASP A 960 8.00 19.52 -24.92
CA ASP A 960 7.72 20.76 -25.65
C ASP A 960 8.59 20.89 -26.91
N ASN A 961 9.88 20.55 -26.83
CA ASN A 961 10.79 20.58 -28.00
C ASN A 961 10.36 19.60 -29.09
N GLY A 962 10.04 18.35 -28.70
CA GLY A 962 9.56 17.34 -29.64
C GLY A 962 8.22 17.70 -30.25
N SER A 963 7.32 18.29 -29.46
CA SER A 963 6.03 18.76 -29.94
C SER A 963 6.19 19.88 -30.98
N ILE A 964 6.99 20.90 -30.68
CA ILE A 964 7.29 22.01 -31.61
C ILE A 964 7.90 21.48 -32.92
N LEU A 965 8.82 20.52 -32.83
CA LEU A 965 9.44 19.91 -34.00
C LEU A 965 8.38 19.23 -34.89
N VAL A 966 7.53 18.39 -34.28
CA VAL A 966 6.49 17.63 -34.97
C VAL A 966 5.43 18.55 -35.56
N THR A 967 4.95 19.55 -34.83
CA THR A 967 3.89 20.45 -35.31
C THR A 967 4.38 21.40 -36.39
N ARG A 968 5.63 21.88 -36.33
CA ARG A 968 6.21 22.69 -37.40
C ARG A 968 6.30 21.90 -38.72
N HIS A 969 6.75 20.65 -38.66
CA HIS A 969 6.80 19.78 -39.83
C HIS A 969 5.39 19.42 -40.34
N MET A 970 4.46 19.17 -39.41
CA MET A 970 3.05 18.87 -39.72
C MET A 970 2.37 20.00 -40.48
N LEU A 971 2.49 21.23 -39.99
CA LEU A 971 1.85 22.40 -40.62
C LEU A 971 2.39 22.63 -42.03
N ALA A 972 3.71 22.57 -42.22
CA ALA A 972 4.32 22.71 -43.55
C ALA A 972 3.80 21.68 -44.57
N ARG A 973 3.60 20.42 -44.15
CA ARG A 973 3.08 19.37 -45.02
C ARG A 973 1.60 19.51 -45.35
N ILE A 974 0.82 20.06 -44.43
CA ILE A 974 -0.63 20.16 -44.55
C ILE A 974 -1.06 21.45 -45.29
N THR A 975 -0.23 22.50 -45.27
CA THR A 975 -0.46 23.72 -46.08
C THR A 975 -0.14 23.53 -47.56
N ASP A 976 0.81 22.64 -47.89
CA ASP A 976 1.26 22.40 -49.27
C ASP A 976 0.44 21.34 -50.02
N SER A 977 -0.56 20.74 -49.38
CA SER A 977 -1.45 19.74 -49.98
C SER A 977 -2.70 20.43 -50.53
N PRO A 978 -2.94 20.40 -51.87
CA PRO A 978 -4.00 21.15 -52.53
C PRO A 978 -5.43 20.73 -52.13
#